data_AF-A0A517U3D4-F1
#
_entry.id   AF-A0A517U3D4-F1
#
_cell.length_a   1.000
_cell.length_b   1.000
_cell.length_c   1.000
_cell.angle_alpha   90.00
_cell.angle_beta   90.00
_cell.angle_gamma   90.00
#
_symmetry.space_group_name_H-M   'P 1'
#
loop_
_entity.id
_entity.type
_entity.pdbx_description
1 polymer ?
#
loop_
_entity_poly.entity_id
_entity_poly.type
_entity_poly.pdbx_seq_one_letter_code
_entity_poly.pdbx_strand_id
1 'polypeptide(L)'
;MKNNPWVWISAVAAVVVTALIVSSANRTAPSIGRKLGEGNVDGGAFLRSVAATLNDLGGNVDLQLQPAQPILTASTSSDGKEVLATVSDNPANPDGQFNYLLANSGNANFYSVGVEPGDIVRYYVNVDEESAERGINQKAAALELRVRRLDSRDPENALFIETPLNGPSAVPARVEIWRYSDKRMDAIRSALNRYKNLRLPAIGWEPAPDLGALQQIVERANQWFRSRPPAGNDWQREPLLVGVVAELPKPTTDPQKRAFASLEKLLSSEELRDGVFADWEGRQLAEAVWARDVSQWARGTADTDDKVAAALFDWTVRNIQLDPADGAPTIFHPWQALVYGHGSAAHRAWVFVELLRQQNIAAAIIRPLEADPAAAPLLVGVFSGDDLQLYDPQLGLPLRNQEGGVATLAEVAADDALLRQFDVDGEYAYGATAEQMSGVEALIVASPLQLSRRALELEKSLEGENFVKLSADPKALSERLAKLPQVKQTRLWSLPYQSYLDEQTIDIDSRGRAVAEFAPLAERPLLWKGRVLHLQGNKGVRADERNDPLAEARDGHQEALILYQDPTVRPGNATLNKLDPAKRQVYSDSKAAAGYWLGLLSYDRGNFDVALDWLDERTLDQNRSSQWADGARYNVARTQEALGDLEAAIATLQSDPKGAPQRHGNLLRAKQLGAQQAEKPPAEAPAEPPPAADAPAS
;
A
#
# COMPACT_ATOMS: atom_id res chain seq x y z
N MET A 1 50.35 66.83 19.28
CA MET A 1 50.49 66.56 20.73
C MET A 1 49.27 65.79 21.19
N LYS A 2 49.48 64.56 21.69
CA LYS A 2 48.69 63.80 22.70
C LYS A 2 47.21 63.51 22.35
N ASN A 3 46.69 62.29 22.32
CA ASN A 3 47.10 60.99 22.86
C ASN A 3 46.41 59.86 22.06
N ASN A 4 47.10 58.73 21.93
CA ASN A 4 46.54 57.39 21.70
C ASN A 4 47.17 56.50 22.80
N PRO A 5 46.45 55.54 23.44
CA PRO A 5 46.45 54.18 22.90
C PRO A 5 45.21 53.28 23.24
N TRP A 6 44.85 52.41 22.28
CA TRP A 6 44.51 50.98 22.41
C TRP A 6 43.71 50.43 23.61
N VAL A 7 42.55 49.80 23.34
CA VAL A 7 42.21 48.34 23.47
C VAL A 7 40.67 48.18 23.51
N TRP A 8 40.14 47.12 22.89
CA TRP A 8 38.73 46.74 22.59
C TRP A 8 38.22 47.32 21.25
N ILE A 9 38.47 46.73 20.07
CA ILE A 9 38.31 45.34 19.59
C ILE A 9 36.87 44.82 19.74
N SER A 10 36.17 44.87 18.61
CA SER A 10 35.31 43.80 18.08
C SER A 10 34.09 43.35 18.89
N ALA A 11 32.99 44.10 18.80
CA ALA A 11 31.67 43.55 19.17
C ALA A 11 30.47 44.07 18.35
N VAL A 12 30.60 45.10 17.49
CA VAL A 12 29.41 45.76 16.92
C VAL A 12 29.32 45.67 15.38
N ALA A 13 30.36 45.23 14.69
CA ALA A 13 30.31 45.01 13.24
C ALA A 13 30.05 43.54 12.82
N ALA A 14 30.06 42.59 13.77
CA ALA A 14 29.80 41.16 13.53
C ALA A 14 28.35 40.72 13.82
N VAL A 15 27.46 41.64 14.21
CA VAL A 15 26.05 41.34 14.56
C VAL A 15 25.07 41.70 13.43
N VAL A 16 25.49 42.49 12.43
CA VAL A 16 24.60 42.93 11.35
C VAL A 16 24.74 42.09 10.07
N VAL A 17 25.78 41.27 9.93
CA VAL A 17 25.96 40.38 8.75
C VAL A 17 25.60 38.92 9.06
N THR A 18 25.56 38.52 10.33
CA THR A 18 25.15 37.16 10.75
C THR A 18 23.63 37.04 10.94
N ALA A 19 22.88 38.16 10.93
CA ALA A 19 21.42 38.18 11.01
C ALA A 19 20.71 38.02 9.65
N LEU A 20 21.47 37.94 8.54
CA LEU A 20 20.91 37.79 7.18
C LEU A 20 21.23 36.44 6.51
N ILE A 21 21.84 35.49 7.23
CA ILE A 21 22.15 34.13 6.71
C ILE A 21 21.54 33.00 7.58
N VAL A 22 20.81 33.29 8.67
CA VAL A 22 20.17 32.27 9.53
C VAL A 22 18.63 32.41 9.63
N SER A 23 17.97 33.12 8.71
CA SER A 23 16.49 33.26 8.75
C SER A 23 15.75 32.75 7.50
N SER A 24 16.27 31.73 6.81
CA SER A 24 15.55 31.02 5.74
C SER A 24 15.05 29.63 6.14
N ALA A 25 15.28 29.18 7.37
CA ALA A 25 14.60 28.03 7.96
C ALA A 25 13.49 28.53 8.89
N ASN A 26 12.29 27.95 8.79
CA ASN A 26 11.04 28.35 9.47
C ASN A 26 10.35 29.61 8.93
N ARG A 27 9.79 29.51 7.72
CA ARG A 27 8.55 30.22 7.40
C ARG A 27 7.35 29.29 7.59
N THR A 28 6.92 29.12 8.84
CA THR A 28 5.49 28.96 9.10
C THR A 28 4.83 30.28 8.72
N ALA A 29 4.18 30.30 7.56
CA ALA A 29 3.33 31.43 7.20
C ALA A 29 2.26 31.61 8.31
N PRO A 30 1.96 32.86 8.73
CA PRO A 30 0.88 33.08 9.66
C PRO A 30 -0.41 32.56 9.03
N SER A 31 -1.15 31.73 9.78
CA SER A 31 -2.48 31.26 9.41
C SER A 31 -3.44 32.45 9.39
N ILE A 32 -3.49 33.13 8.25
CA ILE A 32 -4.63 33.98 7.93
C ILE A 32 -5.79 33.01 7.75
N GLY A 33 -6.58 32.84 8.81
CA GLY A 33 -7.84 32.12 8.78
C GLY A 33 -8.76 32.77 7.76
N ARG A 34 -8.67 32.31 6.51
CA ARG A 34 -9.75 32.48 5.56
C ARG A 34 -10.89 31.63 6.08
N LYS A 35 -11.89 32.29 6.68
CA LYS A 35 -13.21 31.69 6.83
C LYS A 35 -13.59 31.10 5.48
N LEU A 36 -13.88 29.80 5.46
CA LEU A 36 -14.56 29.11 4.37
C LEU A 36 -15.65 30.04 3.83
N GLY A 37 -15.50 30.45 2.57
CA GLY A 37 -16.41 31.38 1.92
C GLY A 37 -17.85 30.88 2.03
N GLU A 38 -18.73 31.79 2.44
CA GLU A 38 -20.17 31.64 2.33
C GLU A 38 -20.53 31.40 0.86
N GLY A 39 -20.78 30.13 0.49
CA GLY A 39 -21.19 29.77 -0.86
C GLY A 39 -20.97 28.31 -1.28
N ASN A 40 -21.33 27.33 -0.45
CA ASN A 40 -21.77 25.96 -0.80
C ASN A 40 -21.62 25.05 0.42
N VAL A 41 -22.70 24.86 1.19
CA VAL A 41 -22.70 24.00 2.38
C VAL A 41 -22.45 22.52 2.00
N ASP A 42 -22.82 22.11 0.77
CA ASP A 42 -22.72 20.72 0.31
C ASP A 42 -21.30 20.33 -0.19
N GLY A 43 -20.62 21.21 -0.94
CA GLY A 43 -19.32 20.89 -1.54
C GLY A 43 -18.22 20.61 -0.50
N GLY A 44 -18.21 21.37 0.61
CA GLY A 44 -17.24 21.14 1.68
C GLY A 44 -17.44 19.82 2.42
N ALA A 45 -18.68 19.33 2.51
CA ALA A 45 -18.99 18.06 3.18
C ALA A 45 -18.49 16.86 2.36
N PHE A 46 -18.70 16.87 1.03
CA PHE A 46 -18.19 15.82 0.14
C PHE A 46 -16.67 15.74 0.18
N LEU A 47 -15.97 16.88 0.12
CA LEU A 47 -14.51 16.92 0.18
C LEU A 47 -13.98 16.38 1.52
N ARG A 48 -14.55 16.81 2.65
CA ARG A 48 -14.18 16.28 3.97
C ARG A 48 -14.38 14.78 4.06
N SER A 49 -15.46 14.27 3.47
CA SER A 49 -15.67 12.83 3.41
C SER A 49 -14.63 12.12 2.56
N VAL A 50 -14.30 12.63 1.36
CA VAL A 50 -13.29 12.01 0.49
C VAL A 50 -11.96 11.93 1.23
N ALA A 51 -11.54 13.04 1.85
CA ALA A 51 -10.33 13.11 2.65
C ALA A 51 -10.34 12.13 3.83
N ALA A 52 -11.43 12.09 4.60
CA ALA A 52 -11.56 11.20 5.76
C ALA A 52 -11.48 9.72 5.36
N THR A 53 -12.22 9.30 4.33
CA THR A 53 -12.20 7.90 3.87
C THR A 53 -10.84 7.52 3.29
N LEU A 54 -10.21 8.39 2.50
CA LEU A 54 -8.87 8.16 1.97
C LEU A 54 -7.81 8.02 3.08
N ASN A 55 -7.89 8.85 4.13
CA ASN A 55 -6.93 8.80 5.25
C ASN A 55 -7.18 7.67 6.26
N ASP A 56 -8.26 6.93 6.08
CA ASP A 56 -8.67 5.81 6.92
C ASP A 56 -9.07 4.57 6.11
N LEU A 57 -8.43 4.35 4.95
CA LEU A 57 -8.72 3.21 4.08
C LEU A 57 -8.63 1.88 4.85
N GLY A 58 -7.66 1.74 5.77
CA GLY A 58 -7.53 0.56 6.64
C GLY A 58 -8.73 0.33 7.57
N GLY A 59 -9.37 1.40 8.05
CA GLY A 59 -10.60 1.35 8.84
C GLY A 59 -11.84 1.00 8.01
N ASN A 60 -11.81 1.26 6.71
CA ASN A 60 -12.92 1.01 5.78
C ASN A 60 -12.81 -0.35 5.06
N VAL A 61 -11.91 -1.23 5.48
CA VAL A 61 -11.80 -2.59 4.95
C VAL A 61 -12.93 -3.45 5.50
N ASP A 62 -13.75 -4.02 4.60
CA ASP A 62 -14.78 -4.97 5.02
C ASP A 62 -14.16 -6.34 5.28
N LEU A 63 -14.15 -6.74 6.56
CA LEU A 63 -13.56 -8.00 7.02
C LEU A 63 -14.52 -9.20 6.97
N GLN A 64 -15.83 -8.97 6.78
CA GLN A 64 -16.84 -10.01 6.90
C GLN A 64 -17.09 -10.71 5.56
N LEU A 65 -16.40 -11.83 5.31
CA LEU A 65 -16.61 -12.65 4.11
C LEU A 65 -17.89 -13.46 4.12
N GLN A 66 -18.35 -13.86 5.31
CA GLN A 66 -19.58 -14.61 5.54
C GLN A 66 -20.45 -13.85 6.54
N PRO A 67 -21.02 -12.69 6.18
CA PRO A 67 -21.90 -11.97 7.09
C PRO A 67 -23.18 -12.78 7.32
N ALA A 68 -23.71 -12.70 8.53
CA ALA A 68 -25.05 -13.19 8.82
C ALA A 68 -26.06 -12.31 8.05
N GLN A 69 -26.92 -12.92 7.24
CA GLN A 69 -28.01 -12.24 6.53
C GLN A 69 -29.36 -12.64 7.10
N PRO A 70 -30.32 -11.71 7.18
CA PRO A 70 -31.65 -12.02 7.67
C PRO A 70 -32.36 -12.94 6.67
N ILE A 71 -32.84 -14.08 7.16
CA ILE A 71 -33.82 -14.93 6.48
C ILE A 71 -35.22 -14.48 6.88
N LEU A 72 -35.43 -14.35 8.19
CA LEU A 72 -36.70 -13.96 8.78
C LEU A 72 -36.52 -12.74 9.68
N THR A 73 -37.18 -11.65 9.32
CA THR A 73 -37.32 -10.41 10.10
C THR A 73 -38.74 -9.91 9.94
N ALA A 74 -39.07 -8.77 10.54
CA ALA A 74 -40.37 -8.15 10.33
C ALA A 74 -40.68 -7.93 8.84
N SER A 75 -39.71 -7.49 8.03
CA SER A 75 -39.92 -7.21 6.60
C SER A 75 -40.05 -8.47 5.72
N THR A 76 -39.60 -9.63 6.20
CA THR A 76 -39.69 -10.92 5.47
C THR A 76 -40.71 -11.88 6.06
N SER A 77 -41.36 -11.51 7.18
CA SER A 77 -42.53 -12.20 7.72
C SER A 77 -43.73 -12.10 6.77
N SER A 78 -44.70 -13.00 6.92
CA SER A 78 -45.85 -13.07 6.00
C SER A 78 -46.80 -11.87 6.07
N ASP A 79 -46.76 -11.10 7.16
CA ASP A 79 -47.63 -9.94 7.40
C ASP A 79 -46.85 -8.62 7.58
N GLY A 80 -45.52 -8.64 7.41
CA GLY A 80 -44.67 -7.46 7.56
C GLY A 80 -44.43 -7.02 9.02
N LYS A 81 -44.79 -7.83 10.02
CA LYS A 81 -44.68 -7.51 11.45
C LYS A 81 -43.65 -8.37 12.17
N GLU A 82 -43.30 -7.97 13.39
CA GLU A 82 -42.37 -8.75 14.23
C GLU A 82 -42.87 -10.18 14.44
N VAL A 83 -41.94 -11.14 14.39
CA VAL A 83 -42.22 -12.53 14.69
C VAL A 83 -42.01 -12.73 16.19
N LEU A 84 -43.03 -13.21 16.88
CA LEU A 84 -43.02 -13.40 18.33
C LEU A 84 -43.03 -14.89 18.66
N ALA A 85 -42.13 -15.33 19.53
CA ALA A 85 -42.00 -16.72 19.91
C ALA A 85 -41.79 -16.96 21.40
N THR A 86 -42.37 -18.05 21.89
CA THR A 86 -42.14 -18.63 23.21
C THR A 86 -41.16 -19.81 23.11
N VAL A 87 -40.45 -20.09 24.19
CA VAL A 87 -39.60 -21.28 24.29
C VAL A 87 -40.11 -22.19 25.41
N SER A 88 -40.34 -23.47 25.12
CA SER A 88 -40.87 -24.45 26.08
C SER A 88 -40.10 -25.78 26.03
N ASP A 89 -40.55 -26.72 26.86
CA ASP A 89 -40.17 -28.13 26.75
C ASP A 89 -40.60 -28.70 25.39
N ASN A 90 -39.86 -29.72 24.95
CA ASN A 90 -40.18 -30.45 23.74
C ASN A 90 -41.50 -31.23 23.95
N PRO A 91 -42.57 -30.99 23.16
CA PRO A 91 -43.84 -31.70 23.33
C PRO A 91 -43.75 -33.22 23.14
N ALA A 92 -42.73 -33.70 22.42
CA ALA A 92 -42.45 -35.12 22.25
C ALA A 92 -41.56 -35.73 23.36
N ASN A 93 -41.02 -34.89 24.27
CA ASN A 93 -40.26 -35.30 25.44
C ASN A 93 -40.44 -34.26 26.58
N PRO A 94 -41.58 -34.29 27.29
CA PRO A 94 -41.99 -33.24 28.24
C PRO A 94 -41.10 -33.12 29.49
N ASP A 95 -40.40 -34.19 29.89
CA ASP A 95 -39.39 -34.16 30.97
C ASP A 95 -38.00 -33.69 30.47
N GLY A 96 -37.96 -33.07 29.29
CA GLY A 96 -36.76 -32.73 28.53
C GLY A 96 -36.21 -31.32 28.75
N GLN A 97 -35.34 -30.88 27.83
CA GLN A 97 -34.71 -29.56 27.85
C GLN A 97 -35.62 -28.48 27.22
N PHE A 98 -35.49 -27.22 27.64
CA PHE A 98 -36.22 -26.07 27.08
C PHE A 98 -35.63 -25.63 25.74
N ASN A 99 -35.90 -26.40 24.68
CA ASN A 99 -35.34 -26.19 23.35
C ASN A 99 -36.37 -26.14 22.23
N TYR A 100 -37.66 -26.07 22.55
CA TYR A 100 -38.72 -25.95 21.57
C TYR A 100 -39.14 -24.49 21.44
N LEU A 101 -38.90 -23.89 20.27
CA LEU A 101 -39.30 -22.53 19.96
C LEU A 101 -40.55 -22.56 19.10
N LEU A 102 -41.62 -21.95 19.59
CA LEU A 102 -42.90 -21.83 18.89
C LEU A 102 -43.18 -20.37 18.59
N ALA A 103 -43.29 -20.01 17.32
CA ALA A 103 -43.68 -18.68 16.87
C ALA A 103 -45.20 -18.50 16.99
N ASN A 104 -45.63 -17.88 18.08
CA ASN A 104 -47.04 -17.67 18.42
C ASN A 104 -47.74 -16.67 17.50
N SER A 105 -46.98 -15.84 16.79
CA SER A 105 -47.52 -14.81 15.89
C SER A 105 -48.10 -15.37 14.58
N GLY A 106 -47.78 -16.62 14.21
CA GLY A 106 -48.31 -17.26 12.99
C GLY A 106 -47.84 -16.63 11.67
N ASN A 107 -46.86 -15.72 11.72
CA ASN A 107 -46.30 -15.00 10.57
C ASN A 107 -44.85 -15.40 10.25
N ALA A 108 -44.33 -16.44 10.93
CA ALA A 108 -42.94 -16.85 10.84
C ALA A 108 -42.61 -17.61 9.56
N ASN A 109 -43.48 -18.55 9.18
CA ASN A 109 -43.35 -19.35 7.96
C ASN A 109 -41.95 -19.96 7.77
N PHE A 110 -41.37 -20.52 8.84
CA PHE A 110 -39.95 -20.92 8.89
C PHE A 110 -39.54 -21.79 7.71
N TYR A 111 -40.31 -22.82 7.38
CA TYR A 111 -40.02 -23.68 6.23
C TYR A 111 -40.15 -22.92 4.91
N SER A 112 -41.21 -22.15 4.72
CA SER A 112 -41.47 -21.42 3.48
C SER A 112 -40.46 -20.30 3.20
N VAL A 113 -39.89 -19.67 4.24
CA VAL A 113 -38.79 -18.70 4.09
C VAL A 113 -37.41 -19.38 4.02
N GLY A 114 -37.37 -20.71 4.11
CA GLY A 114 -36.18 -21.52 3.90
C GLY A 114 -35.26 -21.64 5.12
N VAL A 115 -35.79 -21.62 6.34
CA VAL A 115 -35.00 -21.87 7.56
C VAL A 115 -34.50 -23.31 7.59
N GLU A 116 -33.23 -23.49 7.93
CA GLU A 116 -32.52 -24.78 7.91
C GLU A 116 -31.73 -25.01 9.21
N PRO A 117 -31.36 -26.27 9.51
CA PRO A 117 -30.40 -26.57 10.56
C PRO A 117 -29.09 -25.76 10.42
N GLY A 118 -28.63 -25.17 11.53
CA GLY A 118 -27.44 -24.32 11.60
C GLY A 118 -27.72 -22.82 11.51
N ASP A 119 -28.93 -22.40 11.13
CA ASP A 119 -29.32 -21.00 11.13
C ASP A 119 -29.30 -20.40 12.54
N ILE A 120 -29.08 -19.10 12.63
CA ILE A 120 -29.02 -18.35 13.88
C ILE A 120 -30.40 -17.80 14.20
N VAL A 121 -30.92 -18.18 15.35
CA VAL A 121 -32.07 -17.55 16.00
C VAL A 121 -31.55 -16.42 16.88
N ARG A 122 -31.89 -15.18 16.55
CA ARG A 122 -31.72 -14.03 17.46
C ARG A 122 -32.99 -13.89 18.30
N TYR A 123 -32.91 -14.35 19.55
CA TYR A 123 -34.02 -14.33 20.51
C TYR A 123 -33.88 -13.13 21.46
N TYR A 124 -34.74 -12.12 21.32
CA TYR A 124 -34.63 -10.85 22.05
C TYR A 124 -35.36 -10.94 23.39
N VAL A 125 -34.65 -11.31 24.46
CA VAL A 125 -35.24 -11.41 25.80
C VAL A 125 -35.47 -10.01 26.39
N ASN A 126 -36.66 -9.77 26.95
CA ASN A 126 -36.93 -8.54 27.71
C ASN A 126 -36.09 -8.55 28.99
N VAL A 127 -35.18 -7.58 29.11
CA VAL A 127 -34.38 -7.39 30.32
C VAL A 127 -35.26 -6.75 31.41
N ASP A 128 -35.20 -7.25 32.64
CA ASP A 128 -35.94 -6.72 33.78
C ASP A 128 -35.47 -5.32 34.21
N GLU A 129 -36.30 -4.62 35.00
CA GLU A 129 -36.02 -3.25 35.49
C GLU A 129 -34.70 -3.17 36.29
N GLU A 130 -34.32 -4.21 37.02
CA GLU A 130 -33.09 -4.26 37.81
C GLU A 130 -31.82 -4.23 36.94
N SER A 131 -31.86 -4.87 35.77
CA SER A 131 -30.74 -4.86 34.81
C SER A 131 -30.64 -3.53 34.03
N ALA A 132 -31.78 -2.84 33.83
CA ALA A 132 -31.82 -1.51 33.25
C ALA A 132 -31.21 -0.46 34.19
N GLU A 133 -31.42 -0.59 35.52
CA GLU A 133 -30.78 0.26 36.54
C GLU A 133 -29.25 0.07 36.60
N ARG A 134 -28.73 -1.09 36.19
CA ARG A 134 -27.28 -1.37 36.08
C ARG A 134 -26.64 -0.88 34.78
N GLY A 135 -27.37 -0.13 33.94
CA GLY A 135 -26.87 0.47 32.70
C GLY A 135 -26.75 -0.51 31.52
N ILE A 136 -27.34 -1.70 31.61
CA ILE A 136 -27.38 -2.65 30.49
C ILE A 136 -28.47 -2.19 29.51
N ASN A 137 -28.04 -1.67 28.38
CA ASN A 137 -28.90 -1.07 27.36
C ASN A 137 -29.87 -2.13 26.76
N GLN A 138 -31.19 -1.92 26.87
CA GLN A 138 -32.23 -2.86 26.37
C GLN A 138 -32.13 -3.20 24.88
N LYS A 139 -31.43 -2.38 24.08
CA LYS A 139 -31.26 -2.59 22.64
C LYS A 139 -30.22 -3.64 22.24
N ALA A 140 -29.48 -4.25 23.19
CA ALA A 140 -28.22 -4.93 22.87
C ALA A 140 -28.06 -6.41 23.27
N ALA A 141 -29.06 -7.11 23.80
CA ALA A 141 -28.87 -8.50 24.26
C ALA A 141 -29.85 -9.49 23.61
N ALA A 142 -29.76 -9.69 22.30
CA ALA A 142 -30.35 -10.89 21.69
C ALA A 142 -29.48 -12.11 22.06
N LEU A 143 -30.11 -13.18 22.51
CA LEU A 143 -29.45 -14.49 22.61
C LEU A 143 -29.31 -15.05 21.18
N GLU A 144 -28.09 -15.33 20.75
CA GLU A 144 -27.83 -16.04 19.50
C GLU A 144 -27.84 -17.55 19.75
N LEU A 145 -28.91 -18.21 19.29
CA LEU A 145 -29.12 -19.64 19.41
C LEU A 145 -29.05 -20.27 18.02
N ARG A 146 -28.75 -21.56 17.91
CA ARG A 146 -28.73 -22.24 16.60
C ARG A 146 -29.97 -23.09 16.39
N VAL A 147 -30.51 -23.06 15.18
CA VAL A 147 -31.57 -23.96 14.74
C VAL A 147 -30.99 -25.36 14.63
N ARG A 148 -31.50 -26.30 15.40
CA ARG A 148 -31.16 -27.73 15.28
C ARG A 148 -31.90 -28.38 14.12
N ARG A 149 -33.21 -28.10 14.02
CA ARG A 149 -34.12 -28.56 12.96
C ARG A 149 -35.50 -27.92 13.15
N LEU A 150 -36.31 -27.93 12.09
CA LEU A 150 -37.74 -27.60 12.19
C LEU A 150 -38.54 -28.74 12.84
N ASP A 151 -39.72 -28.42 13.38
CA ASP A 151 -40.69 -29.42 13.81
C ASP A 151 -41.33 -30.08 12.58
N SER A 152 -41.30 -31.40 12.52
CA SER A 152 -41.92 -32.15 11.42
C SER A 152 -43.45 -32.03 11.38
N ARG A 153 -44.09 -31.68 12.51
CA ARG A 153 -45.56 -31.55 12.60
C ARG A 153 -46.04 -30.13 12.36
N ASP A 154 -45.23 -29.13 12.66
CA ASP A 154 -45.50 -27.71 12.43
C ASP A 154 -44.23 -26.98 11.94
N PRO A 155 -43.75 -27.31 10.73
CA PRO A 155 -42.48 -26.78 10.23
C PRO A 155 -42.55 -25.28 9.90
N GLU A 156 -43.74 -24.68 9.85
CA GLU A 156 -43.91 -23.26 9.55
C GLU A 156 -43.81 -22.38 10.79
N ASN A 157 -44.13 -22.90 11.98
CA ASN A 157 -44.15 -22.07 13.20
C ASN A 157 -43.32 -22.64 14.35
N ALA A 158 -42.80 -23.85 14.24
CA ALA A 158 -42.03 -24.47 15.31
C ALA A 158 -40.67 -24.99 14.86
N LEU A 159 -39.66 -24.77 15.71
CA LEU A 159 -38.32 -25.29 15.53
C LEU A 159 -37.69 -25.70 16.85
N PHE A 160 -36.64 -26.51 16.76
CA PHE A 160 -35.80 -26.90 17.89
C PHE A 160 -34.49 -26.12 17.83
N ILE A 161 -34.06 -25.57 18.96
CA ILE A 161 -32.73 -24.94 19.11
C ILE A 161 -31.69 -25.95 19.62
N GLU A 162 -30.43 -25.79 19.24
CA GLU A 162 -29.33 -26.68 19.63
C GLU A 162 -28.99 -26.55 21.11
N THR A 163 -28.90 -25.31 21.60
CA THR A 163 -28.60 -25.00 23.00
C THR A 163 -29.91 -24.70 23.74
N PRO A 164 -30.34 -25.52 24.71
CA PRO A 164 -31.55 -25.26 25.46
C PRO A 164 -31.40 -24.03 26.35
N LEU A 165 -32.52 -23.38 26.65
CA LEU A 165 -32.57 -22.34 27.67
C LEU A 165 -32.60 -22.95 29.08
N ASN A 166 -32.22 -22.14 30.08
CA ASN A 166 -32.23 -22.55 31.49
C ASN A 166 -33.64 -22.68 32.07
N GLY A 167 -34.66 -22.15 31.39
CA GLY A 167 -36.06 -22.17 31.80
C GLY A 167 -36.98 -21.89 30.61
N PRO A 168 -38.30 -22.15 30.75
CA PRO A 168 -39.26 -21.82 29.72
C PRO A 168 -39.44 -20.29 29.63
N SER A 169 -39.64 -19.80 28.41
CA SER A 169 -40.01 -18.41 28.13
C SER A 169 -41.47 -18.37 27.70
N ALA A 170 -42.36 -18.12 28.66
CA ALA A 170 -43.81 -18.07 28.45
C ALA A 170 -44.29 -16.74 27.84
N VAL A 171 -43.49 -15.68 27.90
CA VAL A 171 -43.78 -14.39 27.28
C VAL A 171 -43.24 -14.40 25.85
N PRO A 172 -44.09 -14.23 24.82
CA PRO A 172 -43.63 -14.17 23.44
C PRO A 172 -42.61 -13.03 23.26
N ALA A 173 -41.43 -13.38 22.79
CA ALA A 173 -40.34 -12.45 22.55
C ALA A 173 -40.07 -12.33 21.06
N ARG A 174 -39.52 -11.18 20.63
CA ARG A 174 -39.17 -10.99 19.22
C ARG A 174 -38.08 -12.00 18.82
N VAL A 175 -38.25 -12.57 17.63
CA VAL A 175 -37.28 -13.48 17.02
C VAL A 175 -36.96 -13.03 15.60
N GLU A 176 -35.69 -13.14 15.25
CA GLU A 176 -35.23 -13.09 13.86
C GLU A 176 -34.40 -14.33 13.55
N ILE A 177 -34.46 -14.77 12.29
CA ILE A 177 -33.62 -15.88 11.80
C ILE A 177 -32.61 -15.33 10.82
N TRP A 178 -31.36 -15.70 11.01
CA TRP A 178 -30.21 -15.25 10.24
C TRP A 178 -29.37 -16.42 9.76
N ARG A 179 -28.73 -16.32 8.60
CA ARG A 179 -27.81 -17.34 8.07
C ARG A 179 -26.50 -16.72 7.66
N TYR A 180 -25.39 -17.35 8.02
CA TYR A 180 -24.10 -17.00 7.45
C TYR A 180 -24.11 -17.25 5.95
N SER A 181 -23.89 -16.19 5.17
CA SER A 181 -24.05 -16.24 3.73
C SER A 181 -22.70 -16.21 3.01
N ASP A 182 -22.45 -17.18 2.15
CA ASP A 182 -21.29 -17.19 1.23
C ASP A 182 -21.41 -16.19 0.08
N LYS A 183 -22.51 -15.42 -0.02
CA LYS A 183 -22.78 -14.49 -1.13
C LYS A 183 -21.62 -13.55 -1.44
N ARG A 184 -20.89 -13.07 -0.44
CA ARG A 184 -19.73 -12.19 -0.67
C ARG A 184 -18.55 -12.97 -1.27
N MET A 185 -18.25 -14.15 -0.75
CA MET A 185 -17.25 -15.05 -1.34
C MET A 185 -17.62 -15.45 -2.77
N ASP A 186 -18.89 -15.75 -3.02
CA ASP A 186 -19.39 -16.06 -4.35
C ASP A 186 -19.30 -14.84 -5.29
N ALA A 187 -19.57 -13.63 -4.80
CA ALA A 187 -19.40 -12.40 -5.56
C ALA A 187 -17.93 -12.15 -5.91
N ILE A 188 -17.01 -12.34 -4.97
CA ILE A 188 -15.55 -12.25 -5.19
C ILE A 188 -15.14 -13.25 -6.28
N ARG A 189 -15.47 -14.53 -6.10
CA ARG A 189 -15.11 -15.58 -7.08
C ARG A 189 -15.77 -15.36 -8.44
N SER A 190 -16.99 -14.84 -8.46
CA SER A 190 -17.68 -14.47 -9.71
C SER A 190 -16.95 -13.34 -10.42
N ALA A 191 -16.52 -12.30 -9.69
CA ALA A 191 -15.75 -11.18 -10.24
C ALA A 191 -14.40 -11.66 -10.80
N LEU A 192 -13.64 -12.45 -10.03
CA LEU A 192 -12.36 -13.02 -10.46
C LEU A 192 -12.52 -13.89 -11.73
N ASN A 193 -13.53 -14.78 -11.76
CA ASN A 193 -13.79 -15.62 -12.92
C ASN A 193 -14.27 -14.79 -14.13
N ARG A 194 -15.04 -13.75 -13.91
CA ARG A 194 -15.52 -12.84 -14.96
C ARG A 194 -14.35 -12.10 -15.59
N TYR A 195 -13.41 -11.59 -14.80
CA TYR A 195 -12.19 -10.99 -15.33
C TYR A 195 -11.33 -12.01 -16.09
N LYS A 196 -11.04 -13.17 -15.50
CA LYS A 196 -10.26 -14.23 -16.14
C LYS A 196 -10.82 -14.59 -17.53
N ASN A 197 -12.10 -14.92 -17.59
CA ASN A 197 -12.72 -15.48 -18.79
C ASN A 197 -13.16 -14.42 -19.80
N LEU A 198 -13.60 -13.25 -19.33
CA LEU A 198 -14.24 -12.23 -20.17
C LEU A 198 -13.52 -10.87 -20.19
N ARG A 199 -12.50 -10.65 -19.34
CA ARG A 199 -11.82 -9.36 -19.15
C ARG A 199 -12.82 -8.24 -18.79
N LEU A 200 -13.70 -8.52 -17.84
CA LEU A 200 -14.74 -7.58 -17.38
C LEU A 200 -14.68 -7.37 -15.84
N PRO A 201 -14.46 -6.13 -15.37
CA PRO A 201 -14.07 -4.96 -16.18
C PRO A 201 -12.65 -5.13 -16.75
N ALA A 202 -12.26 -4.29 -17.72
CA ALA A 202 -10.95 -4.39 -18.35
C ALA A 202 -9.83 -3.71 -17.54
N ILE A 203 -10.18 -2.81 -16.62
CA ILE A 203 -9.30 -2.09 -15.72
C ILE A 203 -9.99 -2.03 -14.35
N GLY A 204 -9.22 -2.12 -13.27
CA GLY A 204 -9.77 -2.07 -11.91
C GLY A 204 -10.69 -3.25 -11.63
N TRP A 205 -10.26 -4.43 -12.02
CA TRP A 205 -11.01 -5.68 -11.95
C TRP A 205 -10.91 -6.37 -10.58
N GLU A 206 -9.97 -5.93 -9.74
CA GLU A 206 -9.63 -6.50 -8.45
C GLU A 206 -10.77 -6.29 -7.42
N PRO A 207 -11.45 -7.35 -6.94
CA PRO A 207 -12.51 -7.25 -5.95
C PRO A 207 -11.93 -7.09 -4.53
N ALA A 208 -11.17 -6.02 -4.32
CA ALA A 208 -10.51 -5.74 -3.06
C ALA A 208 -11.52 -5.55 -1.90
N PRO A 209 -11.17 -5.93 -0.66
CA PRO A 209 -12.05 -5.79 0.50
C PRO A 209 -12.48 -4.35 0.85
N ASP A 210 -11.80 -3.33 0.32
CA ASP A 210 -12.11 -1.90 0.47
C ASP A 210 -12.81 -1.30 -0.77
N LEU A 211 -13.20 -2.11 -1.76
CA LEU A 211 -13.76 -1.63 -3.03
C LEU A 211 -15.01 -0.75 -2.83
N GLY A 212 -15.87 -1.10 -1.86
CA GLY A 212 -17.05 -0.28 -1.54
C GLY A 212 -16.68 1.13 -1.03
N ALA A 213 -15.58 1.25 -0.29
CA ALA A 213 -15.08 2.55 0.17
C ALA A 213 -14.54 3.38 -1.01
N LEU A 214 -13.83 2.74 -1.94
CA LEU A 214 -13.36 3.41 -3.15
C LEU A 214 -14.49 3.91 -4.04
N GLN A 215 -15.55 3.12 -4.21
CA GLN A 215 -16.73 3.53 -4.97
C GLN A 215 -17.38 4.77 -4.35
N GLN A 216 -17.51 4.81 -3.01
CA GLN A 216 -18.00 5.98 -2.30
C GLN A 216 -17.07 7.20 -2.45
N ILE A 217 -15.76 7.00 -2.42
CA ILE A 217 -14.78 8.06 -2.67
C ILE A 217 -14.98 8.65 -4.07
N VAL A 218 -15.04 7.82 -5.10
CA VAL A 218 -15.23 8.27 -6.49
C VAL A 218 -16.56 9.02 -6.65
N GLU A 219 -17.65 8.47 -6.09
CA GLU A 219 -18.96 9.13 -6.14
C GLU A 219 -18.92 10.52 -5.49
N ARG A 220 -18.40 10.62 -4.27
CA ARG A 220 -18.32 11.89 -3.52
C ARG A 220 -17.35 12.87 -4.17
N ALA A 221 -16.22 12.40 -4.68
CA ALA A 221 -15.26 13.21 -5.44
C ALA A 221 -15.90 13.77 -6.71
N ASN A 222 -16.73 12.99 -7.39
CA ASN A 222 -17.47 13.43 -8.57
C ASN A 222 -18.58 14.43 -8.25
N GLN A 223 -19.31 14.23 -7.15
CA GLN A 223 -20.29 15.21 -6.66
C GLN A 223 -19.62 16.53 -6.29
N TRP A 224 -18.49 16.45 -5.59
CA TRP A 224 -17.67 17.62 -5.26
C TRP A 224 -17.14 18.32 -6.52
N PHE A 225 -16.53 17.59 -7.46
CA PHE A 225 -15.94 18.18 -8.66
C PHE A 225 -16.99 18.86 -9.55
N ARG A 226 -18.18 18.26 -9.69
CA ARG A 226 -19.32 18.87 -10.42
C ARG A 226 -19.85 20.15 -9.77
N SER A 227 -19.63 20.33 -8.47
CA SER A 227 -19.99 21.58 -7.76
C SER A 227 -18.99 22.72 -8.01
N ARG A 228 -17.83 22.44 -8.63
CA ARG A 228 -16.81 23.44 -8.96
C ARG A 228 -17.24 24.22 -10.21
N PRO A 229 -16.86 25.51 -10.32
CA PRO A 229 -17.00 26.23 -11.58
C PRO A 229 -16.32 25.47 -12.74
N PRO A 230 -16.83 25.56 -13.97
CA PRO A 230 -16.15 24.99 -15.14
C PRO A 230 -14.74 25.58 -15.30
N ALA A 231 -13.88 24.92 -16.06
CA ALA A 231 -12.52 25.40 -16.28
C ALA A 231 -12.56 26.79 -16.91
N GLY A 232 -11.70 27.68 -16.44
CA GLY A 232 -11.45 28.93 -17.15
C GLY A 232 -10.79 28.66 -18.50
N ASN A 233 -10.72 29.70 -19.33
CA ASN A 233 -10.04 29.65 -20.63
C ASN A 233 -8.51 29.51 -20.50
N ASP A 234 -7.98 29.49 -19.28
CA ASP A 234 -6.56 29.41 -18.92
C ASP A 234 -6.03 27.98 -18.76
N TRP A 235 -6.91 26.98 -18.58
CA TRP A 235 -6.46 25.58 -18.56
C TRP A 235 -5.95 25.14 -19.94
N GLN A 236 -4.76 24.56 -19.97
CA GLN A 236 -4.13 24.06 -21.20
C GLN A 236 -3.79 22.58 -21.06
N ARG A 237 -4.06 21.83 -22.13
CA ARG A 237 -3.64 20.43 -22.25
C ARG A 237 -2.11 20.38 -22.30
N GLU A 238 -1.53 19.46 -21.53
CA GLU A 238 -0.07 19.25 -21.45
C GLU A 238 0.53 19.01 -22.85
N PRO A 239 1.41 19.91 -23.35
CA PRO A 239 2.00 19.78 -24.68
C PRO A 239 2.80 18.49 -24.91
N LEU A 240 3.46 17.96 -23.88
CA LEU A 240 4.28 16.75 -24.00
C LEU A 240 3.45 15.47 -24.27
N LEU A 241 2.11 15.52 -24.14
CA LEU A 241 1.22 14.39 -24.46
C LEU A 241 1.27 13.97 -25.93
N VAL A 242 1.55 14.90 -26.85
CA VAL A 242 1.60 14.59 -28.29
C VAL A 242 2.73 13.61 -28.59
N GLY A 243 3.89 13.79 -27.94
CA GLY A 243 5.05 12.92 -28.11
C GLY A 243 4.80 11.50 -27.62
N VAL A 244 4.28 11.34 -26.41
CA VAL A 244 4.10 10.01 -25.81
C VAL A 244 3.10 9.16 -26.60
N VAL A 245 1.98 9.73 -27.05
CA VAL A 245 0.99 8.99 -27.87
C VAL A 245 1.57 8.58 -29.23
N ALA A 246 2.48 9.39 -29.79
CA ALA A 246 3.16 9.04 -31.04
C ALA A 246 4.07 7.82 -30.89
N GLU A 247 4.71 7.65 -29.73
CA GLU A 247 5.66 6.58 -29.42
C GLU A 247 5.02 5.25 -29.04
N LEU A 248 3.77 5.26 -28.56
CA LEU A 248 3.07 4.03 -28.19
C LEU A 248 2.94 3.06 -29.39
N PRO A 249 3.09 1.73 -29.16
CA PRO A 249 2.90 0.71 -30.17
C PRO A 249 1.58 0.88 -30.89
N LYS A 250 1.61 0.92 -32.22
CA LYS A 250 0.39 1.11 -33.01
C LYS A 250 -0.48 -0.14 -32.92
N PRO A 251 -1.80 0.03 -32.71
CA PRO A 251 -2.69 -1.10 -32.52
C PRO A 251 -2.85 -1.90 -33.82
N THR A 252 -2.55 -3.20 -33.79
CA THR A 252 -2.65 -4.09 -34.96
C THR A 252 -3.89 -4.97 -34.92
N THR A 253 -4.41 -5.26 -33.73
CA THR A 253 -5.61 -6.08 -33.50
C THR A 253 -6.81 -5.23 -33.06
N ASP A 254 -8.03 -5.73 -33.26
CA ASP A 254 -9.24 -4.98 -32.86
C ASP A 254 -9.35 -4.70 -31.34
N PRO A 255 -8.95 -5.62 -30.43
CA PRO A 255 -8.84 -5.30 -29.01
C PRO A 255 -7.87 -4.14 -28.74
N GLN A 256 -6.70 -4.14 -29.37
CA GLN A 256 -5.74 -3.04 -29.24
C GLN A 256 -6.29 -1.72 -29.79
N LYS A 257 -7.00 -1.74 -30.93
CA LYS A 257 -7.63 -0.54 -31.49
C LYS A 257 -8.65 0.07 -30.53
N ARG A 258 -9.47 -0.78 -29.87
CA ARG A 258 -10.43 -0.31 -28.85
C ARG A 258 -9.73 0.26 -27.61
N ALA A 259 -8.68 -0.39 -27.12
CA ALA A 259 -7.90 0.10 -25.98
C ALA A 259 -7.23 1.44 -26.30
N PHE A 260 -6.66 1.57 -27.51
CA PHE A 260 -6.04 2.81 -27.98
C PHE A 260 -7.06 3.94 -28.11
N ALA A 261 -8.22 3.69 -28.71
CA ALA A 261 -9.30 4.68 -28.79
C ALA A 261 -9.83 5.10 -27.40
N SER A 262 -9.89 4.16 -26.44
CA SER A 262 -10.22 4.43 -25.05
C SER A 262 -9.17 5.36 -24.39
N LEU A 263 -7.88 5.10 -24.63
CA LEU A 263 -6.80 5.95 -24.16
C LEU A 263 -6.84 7.35 -24.81
N GLU A 264 -7.04 7.45 -26.12
CA GLU A 264 -7.14 8.74 -26.82
C GLU A 264 -8.29 9.59 -26.27
N LYS A 265 -9.44 8.97 -25.96
CA LYS A 265 -10.55 9.64 -25.28
C LYS A 265 -10.13 10.14 -23.91
N LEU A 266 -9.50 9.28 -23.09
CA LEU A 266 -9.01 9.63 -21.75
C LEU A 266 -8.03 10.82 -21.77
N LEU A 267 -7.21 10.91 -22.81
CA LEU A 267 -6.22 11.97 -22.99
C LEU A 267 -6.74 13.19 -23.75
N SER A 268 -8.03 13.21 -24.14
CA SER A 268 -8.62 14.33 -24.86
C SER A 268 -8.67 15.58 -23.98
N SER A 269 -8.64 16.76 -24.60
CA SER A 269 -8.74 18.03 -23.85
C SER A 269 -10.04 18.12 -23.05
N GLU A 270 -11.13 17.55 -23.56
CA GLU A 270 -12.42 17.53 -22.85
C GLU A 270 -12.34 16.66 -21.59
N GLU A 271 -11.84 15.42 -21.69
CA GLU A 271 -11.78 14.50 -20.56
C GLU A 271 -10.75 14.93 -19.50
N LEU A 272 -9.60 15.47 -19.92
CA LEU A 272 -8.60 15.98 -18.97
C LEU A 272 -9.07 17.25 -18.24
N ARG A 273 -9.89 18.09 -18.89
CA ARG A 273 -10.36 19.37 -18.33
C ARG A 273 -11.64 19.21 -17.50
N ASP A 274 -12.62 18.49 -18.03
CA ASP A 274 -13.99 18.44 -17.50
C ASP A 274 -14.46 17.01 -17.18
N GLY A 275 -13.67 15.99 -17.53
CA GLY A 275 -13.95 14.59 -17.20
C GLY A 275 -13.97 14.33 -15.70
N VAL A 276 -14.88 13.45 -15.29
CA VAL A 276 -15.07 13.03 -13.90
C VAL A 276 -14.14 11.88 -13.55
N PHE A 277 -13.98 11.57 -12.27
CA PHE A 277 -13.23 10.40 -11.84
C PHE A 277 -13.92 9.12 -12.33
N ALA A 278 -13.16 8.23 -12.97
CA ALA A 278 -13.63 6.90 -13.30
C ALA A 278 -13.58 5.97 -12.07
N ASP A 279 -14.40 4.91 -12.04
CA ASP A 279 -14.47 4.00 -10.88
C ASP A 279 -13.11 3.42 -10.49
N TRP A 280 -12.28 3.06 -11.47
CA TRP A 280 -10.94 2.49 -11.25
C TRP A 280 -9.92 3.55 -10.78
N GLU A 281 -10.16 4.84 -10.99
CA GLU A 281 -9.28 5.93 -10.52
C GLU A 281 -9.34 6.08 -8.99
N GLY A 282 -10.37 5.54 -8.32
CA GLY A 282 -10.41 5.47 -6.86
C GLY A 282 -9.17 4.77 -6.27
N ARG A 283 -8.64 3.76 -6.98
CA ARG A 283 -7.42 3.05 -6.56
C ARG A 283 -6.16 3.89 -6.79
N GLN A 284 -6.13 4.77 -7.79
CA GLN A 284 -5.03 5.74 -7.99
C GLN A 284 -5.03 6.84 -6.92
N LEU A 285 -6.20 7.23 -6.41
CA LEU A 285 -6.27 8.11 -5.24
C LEU A 285 -5.73 7.41 -3.98
N ALA A 286 -6.08 6.12 -3.78
CA ALA A 286 -5.53 5.31 -2.69
C ALA A 286 -4.01 5.13 -2.84
N GLU A 287 -3.51 4.92 -4.05
CA GLU A 287 -2.07 4.83 -4.36
C GLU A 287 -1.30 6.06 -3.88
N ALA A 288 -1.78 7.25 -4.22
CA ALA A 288 -1.12 8.50 -3.82
C ALA A 288 -1.09 8.66 -2.30
N VAL A 289 -2.15 8.22 -1.60
CA VAL A 289 -2.22 8.23 -0.13
C VAL A 289 -1.25 7.23 0.47
N TRP A 290 -1.16 6.01 -0.07
CA TRP A 290 -0.17 5.02 0.37
C TRP A 290 1.25 5.49 0.12
N ALA A 291 1.53 6.05 -1.06
CA ALA A 291 2.83 6.65 -1.36
C ALA A 291 3.17 7.78 -0.40
N ARG A 292 2.19 8.61 -0.03
CA ARG A 292 2.39 9.69 0.94
C ARG A 292 2.73 9.11 2.31
N ASP A 293 1.91 8.21 2.80
CA ASP A 293 2.08 7.60 4.12
C ASP A 293 3.44 6.90 4.22
N VAL A 294 3.76 6.03 3.25
CA VAL A 294 5.09 5.40 3.12
C VAL A 294 6.19 6.44 3.12
N SER A 295 6.10 7.48 2.27
CA SER A 295 7.17 8.47 2.18
C SER A 295 7.42 9.23 3.48
N GLN A 296 6.38 9.42 4.29
CA GLN A 296 6.45 10.13 5.57
C GLN A 296 7.17 9.34 6.65
N TRP A 297 6.89 8.03 6.77
CA TRP A 297 7.52 7.19 7.80
C TRP A 297 8.83 6.55 7.32
N ALA A 298 8.94 6.17 6.04
CA ALA A 298 10.13 5.49 5.50
C ALA A 298 11.35 6.42 5.40
N ARG A 299 11.16 7.74 5.31
CA ARG A 299 12.26 8.72 5.40
C ARG A 299 12.93 8.73 6.79
N GLY A 300 12.26 8.19 7.82
CA GLY A 300 12.73 8.20 9.21
C GLY A 300 13.05 9.63 9.68
N THR A 301 14.30 9.84 10.12
CA THR A 301 14.79 11.14 10.58
C THR A 301 15.49 11.95 9.48
N ALA A 302 15.44 11.51 8.21
CA ALA A 302 16.06 12.24 7.11
C ALA A 302 15.44 13.64 6.96
N ASP A 303 16.32 14.64 6.91
CA ASP A 303 15.99 16.07 6.97
C ASP A 303 16.41 16.86 5.73
N THR A 304 17.19 16.25 4.83
CA THR A 304 17.62 16.83 3.56
C THR A 304 17.14 15.97 2.40
N ASP A 305 16.89 16.60 1.24
CA ASP A 305 16.31 15.92 0.06
C ASP A 305 17.13 14.71 -0.39
N ASP A 306 18.46 14.77 -0.32
CA ASP A 306 19.37 13.67 -0.67
C ASP A 306 19.25 12.48 0.29
N LYS A 307 19.16 12.72 1.59
CA LYS A 307 18.95 11.68 2.61
C LYS A 307 17.55 11.09 2.50
N VAL A 308 16.54 11.92 2.24
CA VAL A 308 15.16 11.48 2.02
C VAL A 308 15.11 10.58 0.78
N ALA A 309 15.71 11.01 -0.33
CA ALA A 309 15.79 10.20 -1.55
C ALA A 309 16.50 8.86 -1.32
N ALA A 310 17.62 8.85 -0.60
CA ALA A 310 18.33 7.62 -0.25
C ALA A 310 17.48 6.67 0.61
N ALA A 311 16.77 7.19 1.62
CA ALA A 311 15.90 6.39 2.49
C ALA A 311 14.69 5.81 1.73
N LEU A 312 14.06 6.61 0.87
CA LEU A 312 12.94 6.15 0.04
C LEU A 312 13.37 5.14 -1.02
N PHE A 313 14.57 5.29 -1.57
CA PHE A 313 15.14 4.32 -2.49
C PHE A 313 15.43 2.99 -1.80
N ASP A 314 16.09 3.02 -0.63
CA ASP A 314 16.34 1.81 0.18
C ASP A 314 15.03 1.10 0.54
N TRP A 315 14.01 1.84 0.97
CA TRP A 315 12.68 1.29 1.23
C TRP A 315 12.09 0.62 0.00
N THR A 316 12.16 1.27 -1.17
CA THR A 316 11.62 0.75 -2.44
C THR A 316 12.27 -0.58 -2.80
N VAL A 317 13.61 -0.67 -2.70
CA VAL A 317 14.36 -1.89 -3.06
C VAL A 317 14.04 -3.04 -2.10
N ARG A 318 13.92 -2.76 -0.79
CA ARG A 318 13.57 -3.77 0.23
C ARG A 318 12.14 -4.27 0.09
N ASN A 319 11.19 -3.38 -0.21
CA ASN A 319 9.75 -3.69 -0.18
C ASN A 319 9.17 -4.14 -1.51
N ILE A 320 9.88 -3.93 -2.62
CA ILE A 320 9.46 -4.38 -3.96
C ILE A 320 10.53 -5.34 -4.48
N GLN A 321 10.30 -6.64 -4.41
CA GLN A 321 11.17 -7.63 -5.02
C GLN A 321 11.19 -7.46 -6.56
N LEU A 322 12.34 -7.71 -7.21
CA LEU A 322 12.39 -7.74 -8.66
C LEU A 322 11.78 -9.00 -9.25
N ASP A 323 10.96 -8.82 -10.28
CA ASP A 323 10.49 -9.91 -11.11
C ASP A 323 11.55 -10.33 -12.14
N PRO A 324 11.55 -11.61 -12.57
CA PRO A 324 12.27 -12.04 -13.75
C PRO A 324 11.88 -11.24 -14.99
N ALA A 325 12.87 -10.94 -15.85
CA ALA A 325 12.66 -10.10 -17.03
C ALA A 325 11.70 -10.72 -18.08
N ASP A 326 11.58 -12.05 -18.10
CA ASP A 326 10.69 -12.84 -18.96
C ASP A 326 9.37 -13.22 -18.29
N GLY A 327 9.10 -12.67 -17.08
CA GLY A 327 7.87 -12.87 -16.36
C GLY A 327 6.65 -12.33 -17.12
N ALA A 328 5.51 -13.03 -16.99
CA ALA A 328 4.27 -12.53 -17.56
C ALA A 328 3.77 -11.30 -16.77
N PRO A 329 3.27 -10.26 -17.46
CA PRO A 329 2.86 -9.03 -16.79
C PRO A 329 1.59 -9.27 -15.97
N THR A 330 1.70 -9.09 -14.66
CA THR A 330 0.57 -9.05 -13.72
C THR A 330 0.47 -7.70 -12.97
N ILE A 331 1.55 -6.91 -13.03
CA ILE A 331 1.64 -5.54 -12.52
C ILE A 331 1.52 -4.56 -13.69
N PHE A 332 0.63 -3.59 -13.55
CA PHE A 332 0.41 -2.50 -14.50
C PHE A 332 0.51 -1.13 -13.83
N HIS A 333 0.18 -1.03 -12.53
CA HIS A 333 0.14 0.23 -11.79
C HIS A 333 1.03 0.21 -10.54
N PRO A 334 1.53 1.36 -10.06
CA PRO A 334 2.35 1.43 -8.85
C PRO A 334 1.66 0.85 -7.62
N TRP A 335 0.34 1.01 -7.47
CA TRP A 335 -0.40 0.45 -6.33
C TRP A 335 -0.33 -1.08 -6.29
N GLN A 336 -0.29 -1.76 -7.45
CA GLN A 336 -0.14 -3.21 -7.50
C GLN A 336 1.26 -3.60 -7.00
N ALA A 337 2.30 -2.90 -7.46
CA ALA A 337 3.66 -3.12 -6.96
C ALA A 337 3.78 -2.86 -5.44
N LEU A 338 3.13 -1.81 -4.93
CA LEU A 338 3.07 -1.51 -3.50
C LEU A 338 2.35 -2.61 -2.71
N VAL A 339 1.18 -3.05 -3.15
CA VAL A 339 0.38 -4.03 -2.40
C VAL A 339 0.98 -5.43 -2.52
N TYR A 340 1.36 -5.86 -3.73
CA TYR A 340 1.90 -7.19 -3.95
C TYR A 340 3.33 -7.28 -3.43
N GLY A 341 4.12 -6.20 -3.49
CA GLY A 341 5.48 -6.19 -2.96
C GLY A 341 6.52 -6.78 -3.92
N HIS A 342 6.22 -6.79 -5.21
CA HIS A 342 7.17 -7.11 -6.28
C HIS A 342 6.80 -6.38 -7.58
N GLY A 343 7.73 -6.39 -8.53
CA GLY A 343 7.60 -5.76 -9.84
C GLY A 343 8.92 -5.70 -10.59
N SER A 344 8.89 -5.38 -11.88
CA SER A 344 10.08 -5.03 -12.65
C SER A 344 10.86 -3.82 -12.12
N ALA A 345 12.08 -3.59 -12.62
CA ALA A 345 12.84 -2.39 -12.30
C ALA A 345 12.12 -1.10 -12.71
N ALA A 346 11.30 -1.14 -13.76
CA ALA A 346 10.46 -0.02 -14.14
C ALA A 346 9.38 0.27 -13.09
N HIS A 347 8.76 -0.76 -12.50
CA HIS A 347 7.82 -0.57 -11.39
C HIS A 347 8.50 0.01 -10.14
N ARG A 348 9.71 -0.45 -9.80
CA ARG A 348 10.51 0.18 -8.73
C ARG A 348 10.79 1.65 -9.02
N ALA A 349 11.23 1.97 -10.25
CA ALA A 349 11.49 3.34 -10.67
C ALA A 349 10.24 4.22 -10.52
N TRP A 350 9.09 3.70 -10.97
CA TRP A 350 7.82 4.41 -10.88
C TRP A 350 7.41 4.66 -9.43
N VAL A 351 7.40 3.63 -8.58
CA VAL A 351 7.08 3.79 -7.16
C VAL A 351 8.03 4.78 -6.49
N PHE A 352 9.34 4.68 -6.75
CA PHE A 352 10.31 5.60 -6.17
C PHE A 352 10.03 7.06 -6.55
N VAL A 353 9.72 7.34 -7.82
CA VAL A 353 9.34 8.69 -8.26
C VAL A 353 8.04 9.16 -7.60
N GLU A 354 7.05 8.29 -7.42
CA GLU A 354 5.81 8.65 -6.73
C GLU A 354 6.02 8.92 -5.22
N LEU A 355 6.93 8.20 -4.56
CA LEU A 355 7.33 8.50 -3.17
C LEU A 355 8.01 9.87 -3.07
N LEU A 356 8.96 10.16 -3.98
CA LEU A 356 9.65 11.45 -4.05
C LEU A 356 8.69 12.61 -4.30
N ARG A 357 7.68 12.39 -5.17
CA ARG A 357 6.63 13.38 -5.45
C ARG A 357 5.91 13.81 -4.19
N GLN A 358 5.58 12.88 -3.29
CA GLN A 358 4.90 13.19 -2.02
C GLN A 358 5.78 14.02 -1.07
N GLN A 359 7.10 13.92 -1.19
CA GLN A 359 8.07 14.77 -0.49
C GLN A 359 8.40 16.07 -1.24
N ASN A 360 7.72 16.34 -2.37
CA ASN A 360 7.98 17.47 -3.26
C ASN A 360 9.43 17.51 -3.80
N ILE A 361 10.05 16.33 -3.94
CA ILE A 361 11.38 16.15 -4.53
C ILE A 361 11.18 15.85 -6.02
N ALA A 362 11.78 16.65 -6.88
CA ALA A 362 11.68 16.48 -8.32
C ALA A 362 12.57 15.32 -8.79
N ALA A 363 12.03 14.44 -9.62
CA ALA A 363 12.77 13.34 -10.22
C ALA A 363 12.26 13.03 -11.63
N ALA A 364 13.13 12.43 -12.45
CA ALA A 364 12.80 11.95 -13.78
C ALA A 364 13.56 10.65 -14.06
N ILE A 365 13.03 9.83 -14.96
CA ILE A 365 13.74 8.67 -15.46
C ILE A 365 14.80 9.15 -16.46
N ILE A 366 16.02 8.65 -16.35
CA ILE A 366 17.16 9.04 -17.19
C ILE A 366 17.59 7.82 -18.00
N ARG A 367 17.70 8.01 -19.31
CA ARG A 367 18.17 6.97 -20.24
C ARG A 367 19.16 7.58 -21.25
N PRO A 368 20.27 6.89 -21.59
CA PRO A 368 21.14 7.34 -22.68
C PRO A 368 20.40 7.28 -24.03
N LEU A 369 20.55 8.32 -24.87
CA LEU A 369 19.85 8.41 -26.17
C LEU A 369 20.38 7.43 -27.21
N GLU A 370 21.70 7.24 -27.25
CA GLU A 370 22.39 6.45 -28.28
C GLU A 370 22.69 5.01 -27.81
N ALA A 371 21.96 4.53 -26.81
CA ALA A 371 22.10 3.16 -26.30
C ALA A 371 20.96 2.26 -26.78
N ASP A 372 21.25 0.97 -26.92
CA ASP A 372 20.22 -0.05 -27.12
C ASP A 372 19.28 -0.03 -25.89
N PRO A 373 17.97 0.28 -26.05
CA PRO A 373 17.03 0.34 -24.94
C PRO A 373 16.93 -0.96 -24.13
N ALA A 374 17.27 -2.11 -24.72
CA ALA A 374 17.26 -3.40 -24.02
C ALA A 374 18.49 -3.61 -23.11
N ALA A 375 19.61 -2.95 -23.43
CA ALA A 375 20.86 -3.05 -22.67
C ALA A 375 21.13 -1.83 -21.78
N ALA A 376 20.53 -0.68 -22.11
CA ALA A 376 20.73 0.57 -21.39
C ALA A 376 20.08 0.54 -20.00
N PRO A 377 20.76 1.03 -18.95
CA PRO A 377 20.17 1.14 -17.63
C PRO A 377 19.01 2.16 -17.63
N LEU A 378 17.96 1.81 -16.90
CA LEU A 378 16.84 2.70 -16.60
C LEU A 378 17.12 3.38 -15.26
N LEU A 379 17.69 4.59 -15.29
CA LEU A 379 18.06 5.30 -14.06
C LEU A 379 16.94 6.22 -13.58
N VAL A 380 16.93 6.51 -12.28
CA VAL A 380 16.14 7.60 -11.71
C VAL A 380 17.09 8.73 -11.33
N GLY A 381 16.92 9.87 -11.99
CA GLY A 381 17.60 11.12 -11.66
C GLY A 381 16.79 11.91 -10.65
N VAL A 382 17.36 12.15 -9.48
CA VAL A 382 16.74 12.89 -8.37
C VAL A 382 17.45 14.23 -8.22
N PHE A 383 16.69 15.33 -8.18
CA PHE A 383 17.29 16.62 -7.99
C PHE A 383 17.80 16.82 -6.56
N SER A 384 19.06 17.21 -6.43
CA SER A 384 19.66 17.72 -5.20
C SER A 384 20.27 19.08 -5.51
N GLY A 385 19.62 20.16 -5.07
CA GLY A 385 19.92 21.50 -5.57
C GLY A 385 19.66 21.61 -7.08
N ASP A 386 20.67 22.02 -7.84
CA ASP A 386 20.60 22.12 -9.31
C ASP A 386 21.15 20.89 -10.03
N ASP A 387 21.73 19.93 -9.31
CA ASP A 387 22.32 18.72 -9.85
C ASP A 387 21.34 17.54 -9.80
N LEU A 388 21.62 16.51 -10.61
CA LEU A 388 20.79 15.32 -10.75
C LEU A 388 21.54 14.07 -10.28
N GLN A 389 21.24 13.59 -9.07
CA GLN A 389 21.80 12.37 -8.49
C GLN A 389 21.16 11.12 -9.09
N LEU A 390 21.96 10.08 -9.37
CA LEU A 390 21.52 8.92 -10.13
C LEU A 390 21.34 7.66 -9.26
N TYR A 391 20.18 7.02 -9.42
CA TYR A 391 19.80 5.78 -8.74
C TYR A 391 19.44 4.71 -9.77
N ASP A 392 19.88 3.47 -9.55
CA ASP A 392 19.62 2.34 -10.45
C ASP A 392 18.65 1.32 -9.78
N PRO A 393 17.35 1.33 -10.13
CA PRO A 393 16.34 0.45 -9.55
C PRO A 393 16.52 -1.03 -9.88
N GLN A 394 17.22 -1.37 -10.97
CA GLN A 394 17.54 -2.75 -11.34
C GLN A 394 18.65 -3.29 -10.44
N LEU A 395 19.70 -2.50 -10.21
CA LEU A 395 20.77 -2.88 -9.28
C LEU A 395 20.35 -2.71 -7.82
N GLY A 396 19.33 -1.89 -7.55
CA GLY A 396 18.95 -1.53 -6.19
C GLY A 396 20.03 -0.73 -5.46
N LEU A 397 20.83 0.04 -6.22
CA LEU A 397 21.96 0.83 -5.71
C LEU A 397 21.96 2.24 -6.32
N PRO A 398 22.34 3.28 -5.55
CA PRO A 398 22.73 4.56 -6.14
C PRO A 398 24.06 4.43 -6.90
N LEU A 399 24.24 5.22 -7.95
CA LEU A 399 25.56 5.39 -8.55
C LEU A 399 26.47 6.13 -7.57
N ARG A 400 27.75 5.74 -7.49
CA ARG A 400 28.68 6.26 -6.47
C ARG A 400 29.71 7.18 -7.08
N ASN A 401 29.95 8.33 -6.45
CA ASN A 401 31.08 9.19 -6.82
C ASN A 401 32.37 8.72 -6.12
N GLN A 402 33.49 9.39 -6.40
CA GLN A 402 34.80 9.04 -5.84
C GLN A 402 34.86 9.19 -4.30
N GLU A 403 33.98 10.01 -3.71
CA GLU A 403 33.87 10.23 -2.26
C GLU A 403 32.93 9.25 -1.56
N GLY A 404 32.32 8.31 -2.31
CA GLY A 404 31.33 7.35 -1.80
C GLY A 404 29.90 7.89 -1.67
N GLY A 405 29.69 9.18 -1.98
CA GLY A 405 28.37 9.81 -2.11
C GLY A 405 27.62 9.36 -3.37
N VAL A 406 26.40 9.88 -3.57
CA VAL A 406 25.62 9.58 -4.78
C VAL A 406 26.12 10.44 -5.94
N ALA A 407 26.54 9.79 -7.03
CA ALA A 407 27.04 10.46 -8.21
C ALA A 407 25.93 11.21 -8.96
N THR A 408 26.30 12.38 -9.47
CA THR A 408 25.48 13.21 -10.34
C THR A 408 25.62 12.79 -11.80
N LEU A 409 24.63 13.15 -12.61
CA LEU A 409 24.68 12.98 -14.07
C LEU A 409 25.91 13.66 -14.69
N ALA A 410 26.33 14.80 -14.15
CA ALA A 410 27.50 15.51 -14.65
C ALA A 410 28.80 14.76 -14.36
N GLU A 411 28.96 14.20 -13.16
CA GLU A 411 30.13 13.40 -12.80
C GLU A 411 30.21 12.11 -13.63
N VAL A 412 29.09 11.40 -13.75
CA VAL A 412 29.01 10.15 -14.53
C VAL A 412 29.28 10.38 -16.02
N ALA A 413 28.87 11.52 -16.57
CA ALA A 413 29.19 11.89 -17.95
C ALA A 413 30.66 12.27 -18.15
N ALA A 414 31.37 12.66 -17.09
CA ALA A 414 32.76 13.10 -17.16
C ALA A 414 33.78 11.97 -16.88
N ASP A 415 33.40 10.95 -16.10
CA ASP A 415 34.31 9.89 -15.67
C ASP A 415 33.66 8.49 -15.80
N ASP A 416 34.10 7.74 -16.82
CA ASP A 416 33.61 6.38 -17.09
C ASP A 416 33.94 5.40 -15.96
N ALA A 417 35.00 5.66 -15.18
CA ALA A 417 35.36 4.80 -14.05
C ALA A 417 34.24 4.71 -13.00
N LEU A 418 33.41 5.76 -12.88
CA LEU A 418 32.25 5.77 -12.00
C LEU A 418 31.16 4.78 -12.44
N LEU A 419 31.13 4.39 -13.72
CA LEU A 419 30.22 3.36 -14.24
C LEU A 419 30.87 1.98 -14.21
N ARG A 420 32.16 1.89 -14.54
CA ARG A 420 32.90 0.60 -14.56
C ARG A 420 32.99 -0.07 -13.18
N GLN A 421 32.87 0.69 -12.08
CA GLN A 421 32.81 0.09 -10.74
C GLN A 421 31.60 -0.86 -10.54
N PHE A 422 30.56 -0.72 -11.37
CA PHE A 422 29.37 -1.57 -11.41
C PHE A 422 29.52 -2.81 -12.31
N ASP A 423 30.71 -3.04 -12.89
CA ASP A 423 31.04 -4.29 -13.56
C ASP A 423 31.32 -5.39 -12.52
N VAL A 424 30.93 -6.63 -12.87
CA VAL A 424 31.26 -7.85 -12.14
C VAL A 424 32.05 -8.75 -13.08
N ASP A 425 33.34 -8.91 -12.79
CA ASP A 425 34.30 -9.59 -13.67
C ASP A 425 33.79 -10.95 -14.15
N GLY A 426 33.70 -11.09 -15.49
CA GLY A 426 33.29 -12.33 -16.15
C GLY A 426 31.81 -12.71 -16.00
N GLU A 427 30.97 -11.86 -15.41
CA GLU A 427 29.54 -12.13 -15.22
C GLU A 427 28.63 -11.00 -15.74
N TYR A 428 28.88 -9.74 -15.35
CA TYR A 428 28.05 -8.60 -15.71
C TYR A 428 28.87 -7.39 -16.13
N ALA A 429 28.47 -6.74 -17.23
CA ALA A 429 28.99 -5.44 -17.64
C ALA A 429 27.89 -4.39 -17.50
N TYR A 430 28.24 -3.20 -17.02
CA TYR A 430 27.31 -2.10 -16.86
C TYR A 430 26.94 -1.50 -18.22
N GLY A 431 25.63 -1.39 -18.46
CA GLY A 431 25.04 -1.12 -19.77
C GLY A 431 25.13 0.32 -20.31
N ALA A 432 25.92 1.19 -19.67
CA ALA A 432 26.12 2.57 -20.12
C ALA A 432 27.57 3.04 -19.95
N THR A 433 28.04 3.90 -20.85
CA THR A 433 29.34 4.58 -20.78
C THR A 433 29.20 6.07 -20.48
N ALA A 434 30.26 6.73 -20.01
CA ALA A 434 30.27 8.18 -19.78
C ALA A 434 29.93 8.99 -21.04
N GLU A 435 30.39 8.53 -22.20
CA GLU A 435 30.07 9.14 -23.50
C GLU A 435 28.56 9.11 -23.76
N GLN A 436 27.91 7.96 -23.55
CA GLN A 436 26.46 7.83 -23.69
C GLN A 436 25.71 8.68 -22.66
N MET A 437 26.24 8.82 -21.44
CA MET A 437 25.66 9.64 -20.38
C MET A 437 25.84 11.16 -20.60
N SER A 438 26.70 11.58 -21.54
CA SER A 438 26.80 12.98 -21.99
C SER A 438 25.62 13.43 -22.86
N GLY A 439 24.81 12.48 -23.34
CA GLY A 439 23.61 12.72 -24.15
C GLY A 439 22.45 11.83 -23.73
N VAL A 440 21.65 12.31 -22.78
CA VAL A 440 20.51 11.55 -22.22
C VAL A 440 19.17 12.16 -22.61
N GLU A 441 18.15 11.32 -22.56
CA GLU A 441 16.76 11.76 -22.45
C GLU A 441 16.29 11.67 -21.00
N ALA A 442 15.46 12.63 -20.62
CA ALA A 442 14.76 12.63 -19.34
C ALA A 442 13.27 12.40 -19.56
N LEU A 443 12.74 11.32 -18.98
CA LEU A 443 11.35 10.89 -19.10
C LEU A 443 10.60 11.23 -17.80
N ILE A 444 9.62 12.12 -17.91
CA ILE A 444 8.84 12.63 -16.80
C ILE A 444 7.68 11.68 -16.52
N VAL A 445 7.60 11.19 -15.28
CA VAL A 445 6.49 10.34 -14.82
C VAL A 445 5.24 11.19 -14.63
N ALA A 446 4.22 10.94 -15.45
CA ALA A 446 2.87 11.48 -15.27
C ALA A 446 1.82 10.54 -15.89
N SER A 447 0.88 10.06 -15.07
CA SER A 447 -0.28 9.27 -15.50
C SER A 447 -1.40 10.16 -16.08
N PRO A 448 -2.37 9.60 -16.81
CA PRO A 448 -3.51 10.37 -17.31
C PRO A 448 -4.26 11.15 -16.22
N LEU A 449 -4.48 10.55 -15.04
CA LEU A 449 -5.13 11.22 -13.92
C LEU A 449 -4.28 12.39 -13.40
N GLN A 450 -2.96 12.22 -13.29
CA GLN A 450 -2.05 13.26 -12.79
C GLN A 450 -1.98 14.51 -13.70
N LEU A 451 -2.37 14.38 -14.98
CA LEU A 451 -2.47 15.48 -15.94
C LEU A 451 -3.86 16.13 -15.98
N SER A 452 -4.82 15.57 -15.25
CA SER A 452 -6.20 16.06 -15.26
C SER A 452 -6.39 17.25 -14.34
N ARG A 453 -7.33 18.12 -14.72
CA ARG A 453 -7.79 19.22 -13.87
C ARG A 453 -8.43 18.71 -12.57
N ARG A 454 -9.16 17.59 -12.60
CA ARG A 454 -9.82 17.03 -11.41
C ARG A 454 -8.81 16.63 -10.33
N ALA A 455 -7.67 16.07 -10.70
CA ALA A 455 -6.60 15.74 -9.76
C ALA A 455 -5.95 17.00 -9.16
N LEU A 456 -5.64 17.99 -10.00
CA LEU A 456 -5.05 19.26 -9.56
C LEU A 456 -5.98 20.04 -8.61
N GLU A 457 -7.27 20.13 -8.92
CA GLU A 457 -8.24 20.80 -8.08
C GLU A 457 -8.42 20.08 -6.74
N LEU A 458 -8.42 18.74 -6.76
CA LEU A 458 -8.53 17.95 -5.53
C LEU A 458 -7.30 18.16 -4.65
N GLU A 459 -6.08 18.08 -5.22
CA GLU A 459 -4.83 18.37 -4.51
C GLU A 459 -4.87 19.75 -3.84
N LYS A 460 -5.26 20.81 -4.58
CA LYS A 460 -5.35 22.18 -4.06
C LYS A 460 -6.36 22.36 -2.93
N SER A 461 -7.33 21.46 -2.83
CA SER A 461 -8.41 21.55 -1.84
C SER A 461 -8.12 20.75 -0.58
N LEU A 462 -7.09 19.90 -0.58
CA LEU A 462 -6.66 19.11 0.57
C LEU A 462 -5.63 19.88 1.39
N GLU A 463 -5.77 19.84 2.72
CA GLU A 463 -4.92 20.60 3.65
C GLU A 463 -4.50 19.76 4.85
N GLY A 464 -3.42 20.17 5.52
CA GLY A 464 -2.94 19.55 6.77
C GLY A 464 -2.61 18.07 6.60
N GLU A 465 -3.12 17.23 7.50
CA GLU A 465 -2.92 15.77 7.45
C GLU A 465 -3.59 15.10 6.24
N ASN A 466 -4.51 15.81 5.56
CA ASN A 466 -5.19 15.31 4.38
C ASN A 466 -4.44 15.63 3.08
N PHE A 467 -3.42 16.48 3.12
CA PHE A 467 -2.67 16.86 1.92
C PHE A 467 -2.02 15.63 1.28
N VAL A 468 -2.11 15.55 -0.04
CA VAL A 468 -1.48 14.51 -0.87
C VAL A 468 -1.27 15.09 -2.26
N LYS A 469 -0.11 14.81 -2.86
CA LYS A 469 0.19 15.21 -4.25
C LYS A 469 -0.56 14.29 -5.21
N LEU A 470 -1.42 14.85 -6.05
CA LEU A 470 -2.23 14.11 -7.02
C LEU A 470 -1.94 14.51 -8.47
N SER A 471 -1.35 15.68 -8.67
CA SER A 471 -1.05 16.23 -9.99
C SER A 471 0.45 16.26 -10.27
N ALA A 472 0.80 16.22 -11.55
CA ALA A 472 2.16 16.43 -12.04
C ALA A 472 2.24 17.78 -12.77
N ASP A 473 3.42 18.40 -12.75
CA ASP A 473 3.74 19.58 -13.57
C ASP A 473 4.92 19.25 -14.51
N PRO A 474 4.66 18.52 -15.62
CA PRO A 474 5.72 18.13 -16.54
C PRO A 474 6.40 19.32 -17.21
N LYS A 475 5.67 20.41 -17.45
CA LYS A 475 6.23 21.62 -18.02
C LYS A 475 7.31 22.23 -17.13
N ALA A 476 7.01 22.49 -15.86
CA ALA A 476 8.00 23.07 -14.94
C ALA A 476 9.22 22.15 -14.76
N LEU A 477 8.99 20.83 -14.69
CA LEU A 477 10.08 19.87 -14.59
C LEU A 477 10.93 19.80 -15.87
N SER A 478 10.31 19.84 -17.05
CA SER A 478 11.00 19.89 -18.35
C SER A 478 11.87 21.14 -18.47
N GLU A 479 11.36 22.31 -18.07
CA GLU A 479 12.11 23.57 -18.05
C GLU A 479 13.32 23.52 -17.11
N ARG A 480 13.20 22.82 -15.98
CA ARG A 480 14.32 22.59 -15.04
C ARG A 480 15.36 21.63 -15.62
N LEU A 481 14.92 20.50 -16.17
CA LEU A 481 15.79 19.48 -16.79
C LEU A 481 16.56 20.05 -17.98
N ALA A 482 15.95 20.90 -18.78
CA ALA A 482 16.59 21.53 -19.95
C ALA A 482 17.78 22.44 -19.59
N LYS A 483 17.98 22.79 -18.32
CA LYS A 483 19.16 23.53 -17.85
C LYS A 483 20.40 22.66 -17.73
N LEU A 484 20.25 21.33 -17.66
CA LEU A 484 21.35 20.38 -17.55
C LEU A 484 21.95 20.11 -18.94
N PRO A 485 23.24 20.37 -19.18
CA PRO A 485 23.87 20.19 -20.50
C PRO A 485 23.76 18.78 -21.08
N GLN A 486 23.70 17.76 -20.21
CA GLN A 486 23.63 16.35 -20.59
C GLN A 486 22.23 15.96 -21.11
N VAL A 487 21.17 16.64 -20.66
CA VAL A 487 19.79 16.37 -21.07
C VAL A 487 19.53 17.00 -22.43
N LYS A 488 19.47 16.17 -23.49
CA LYS A 488 19.21 16.64 -24.86
C LYS A 488 17.73 16.64 -25.21
N GLN A 489 16.94 15.87 -24.48
CA GLN A 489 15.53 15.68 -24.74
C GLN A 489 14.76 15.45 -23.45
N THR A 490 13.57 16.05 -23.34
CA THR A 490 12.60 15.77 -22.28
C THR A 490 11.29 15.28 -22.88
N ARG A 491 10.72 14.21 -22.33
CA ARG A 491 9.44 13.64 -22.76
C ARG A 491 8.62 13.19 -21.56
N LEU A 492 7.35 12.87 -21.76
CA LEU A 492 6.61 12.05 -20.79
C LEU A 492 7.09 10.61 -20.90
N TRP A 493 7.19 9.94 -19.76
CA TRP A 493 7.48 8.51 -19.74
C TRP A 493 6.29 7.72 -20.28
N SER A 494 6.54 6.77 -21.17
CA SER A 494 5.50 6.01 -21.86
C SER A 494 4.85 4.92 -21.00
N LEU A 495 5.53 4.44 -19.95
CA LEU A 495 5.05 3.31 -19.15
C LEU A 495 3.63 3.51 -18.59
N PRO A 496 3.24 4.66 -17.99
CA PRO A 496 1.88 4.83 -17.47
C PRO A 496 0.78 4.67 -18.53
N TYR A 497 1.09 4.97 -19.78
CA TYR A 497 0.17 4.86 -20.92
C TYR A 497 0.20 3.45 -21.51
N GLN A 498 1.39 2.85 -21.59
CA GLN A 498 1.58 1.48 -22.03
C GLN A 498 0.88 0.49 -21.10
N SER A 499 1.04 0.65 -19.78
CA SER A 499 0.34 -0.16 -18.78
C SER A 499 -1.19 -0.13 -18.92
N TYR A 500 -1.76 1.04 -19.23
CA TYR A 500 -3.20 1.19 -19.48
C TYR A 500 -3.66 0.40 -20.72
N LEU A 501 -2.82 0.35 -21.77
CA LEU A 501 -3.09 -0.44 -22.97
C LEU A 501 -2.90 -1.94 -22.72
N ASP A 502 -1.84 -2.31 -21.99
CA ASP A 502 -1.48 -3.69 -21.70
C ASP A 502 -2.53 -4.36 -20.82
N GLU A 503 -3.00 -3.70 -19.76
CA GLU A 503 -4.07 -4.24 -18.90
C GLU A 503 -5.36 -4.49 -19.68
N GLN A 504 -5.71 -3.60 -20.63
CA GLN A 504 -6.88 -3.78 -21.47
C GLN A 504 -6.72 -4.84 -22.55
N THR A 505 -5.49 -5.28 -22.85
CA THR A 505 -5.18 -6.19 -23.96
C THR A 505 -4.59 -7.53 -23.52
N ILE A 506 -4.23 -7.67 -22.24
CA ILE A 506 -3.64 -8.84 -21.57
C ILE A 506 -4.33 -10.15 -21.94
N ASP A 507 -3.56 -11.16 -22.35
CA ASP A 507 -4.06 -12.47 -22.77
C ASP A 507 -4.73 -13.27 -21.62
N ILE A 508 -5.42 -14.36 -21.96
CA ILE A 508 -6.21 -15.13 -20.98
C ILE A 508 -5.34 -15.85 -19.93
N ASP A 509 -4.13 -16.28 -20.28
CA ASP A 509 -3.24 -16.99 -19.37
C ASP A 509 -2.63 -16.00 -18.38
N SER A 510 -2.22 -14.83 -18.86
CA SER A 510 -1.75 -13.71 -18.02
C SER A 510 -2.85 -13.19 -17.09
N ARG A 511 -4.12 -13.13 -17.52
CA ARG A 511 -5.25 -12.87 -16.59
C ARG A 511 -5.42 -13.97 -15.54
N GLY A 512 -5.22 -15.23 -15.93
CA GLY A 512 -5.24 -16.35 -14.99
C GLY A 512 -4.19 -16.21 -13.89
N ARG A 513 -2.98 -15.76 -14.25
CA ARG A 513 -1.89 -15.46 -13.30
C ARG A 513 -2.23 -14.27 -12.40
N ALA A 514 -2.68 -13.15 -12.97
CA ALA A 514 -3.08 -11.98 -12.21
C ALA A 514 -4.19 -12.30 -11.18
N VAL A 515 -5.18 -13.13 -11.56
CA VAL A 515 -6.22 -13.61 -10.65
C VAL A 515 -5.65 -14.48 -9.54
N ALA A 516 -4.73 -15.40 -9.85
CA ALA A 516 -4.11 -16.27 -8.85
C ALA A 516 -3.31 -15.46 -7.82
N GLU A 517 -2.61 -14.42 -8.27
CA GLU A 517 -1.83 -13.51 -7.46
C GLU A 517 -2.69 -12.62 -6.55
N PHE A 518 -3.84 -12.12 -7.05
CA PHE A 518 -4.75 -11.29 -6.26
C PHE A 518 -5.68 -12.09 -5.34
N ALA A 519 -5.94 -13.37 -5.62
CA ALA A 519 -6.92 -14.18 -4.88
C ALA A 519 -6.66 -14.23 -3.35
N PRO A 520 -5.42 -14.37 -2.84
CA PRO A 520 -5.15 -14.31 -1.40
C PRO A 520 -5.59 -12.99 -0.77
N LEU A 521 -5.44 -11.86 -1.46
CA LEU A 521 -5.82 -10.54 -0.97
C LEU A 521 -7.34 -10.35 -0.96
N ALA A 522 -8.04 -10.88 -1.96
CA ALA A 522 -9.50 -10.83 -2.04
C ALA A 522 -10.18 -11.78 -1.04
N GLU A 523 -9.72 -13.04 -0.97
CA GLU A 523 -10.31 -14.09 -0.14
C GLU A 523 -9.81 -14.06 1.33
N ARG A 524 -8.83 -13.19 1.67
CA ARG A 524 -8.33 -12.98 3.04
C ARG A 524 -8.29 -11.48 3.40
N PRO A 525 -9.43 -10.87 3.78
CA PRO A 525 -9.48 -9.45 4.10
C PRO A 525 -8.55 -8.99 5.20
N LEU A 526 -8.21 -9.85 6.17
CA LEU A 526 -7.22 -9.51 7.20
C LEU A 526 -5.81 -9.40 6.63
N LEU A 527 -5.46 -10.17 5.58
CA LEU A 527 -4.19 -10.02 4.85
C LEU A 527 -4.15 -8.66 4.13
N TRP A 528 -5.22 -8.32 3.41
CA TRP A 528 -5.37 -7.03 2.75
C TRP A 528 -5.27 -5.87 3.75
N LYS A 529 -6.05 -5.92 4.84
CA LYS A 529 -6.03 -4.90 5.89
C LYS A 529 -4.64 -4.76 6.51
N GLY A 530 -3.98 -5.88 6.80
CA GLY A 530 -2.59 -5.89 7.28
C GLY A 530 -1.64 -5.17 6.33
N ARG A 531 -1.74 -5.43 5.01
CA ARG A 531 -0.92 -4.73 4.00
C ARG A 531 -1.24 -3.26 3.88
N VAL A 532 -2.51 -2.87 3.89
CA VAL A 532 -2.90 -1.45 3.87
C VAL A 532 -2.37 -0.72 5.11
N LEU A 533 -2.49 -1.32 6.30
CA LEU A 533 -1.99 -0.73 7.55
C LEU A 533 -0.46 -0.69 7.62
N HIS A 534 0.22 -1.67 7.03
CA HIS A 534 1.67 -1.66 6.87
C HIS A 534 2.10 -0.47 5.99
N LEU A 535 1.46 -0.24 4.85
CA LEU A 535 1.76 0.93 4.01
C LEU A 535 1.40 2.26 4.70
N GLN A 536 0.27 2.28 5.43
CA GLN A 536 -0.18 3.45 6.18
C GLN A 536 0.80 3.88 7.26
N GLY A 537 1.49 2.93 7.87
CA GLY A 537 2.36 3.17 9.01
C GLY A 537 1.64 3.75 10.23
N ASN A 538 2.44 4.34 11.11
CA ASN A 538 1.94 4.89 12.37
C ASN A 538 1.49 6.33 12.18
N LYS A 539 0.25 6.61 12.59
CA LYS A 539 -0.33 7.96 12.53
C LYS A 539 -0.61 8.47 13.94
N GLY A 540 -0.35 9.75 14.16
CA GLY A 540 -0.75 10.42 15.40
C GLY A 540 -2.27 10.50 15.55
N VAL A 541 -2.70 11.03 16.70
CA VAL A 541 -4.10 11.38 16.95
C VAL A 541 -4.57 12.39 15.90
N ARG A 542 -5.74 12.14 15.31
CA ARG A 542 -6.33 13.01 14.28
C ARG A 542 -6.54 14.41 14.80
N ALA A 543 -6.47 15.40 13.91
CA ALA A 543 -6.56 16.80 14.32
C ALA A 543 -7.89 17.14 15.05
N ASP A 544 -8.99 16.50 14.67
CA ASP A 544 -10.32 16.66 15.27
C ASP A 544 -10.49 15.91 16.60
N GLU A 545 -9.73 14.84 16.82
CA GLU A 545 -9.74 14.03 18.03
C GLU A 545 -8.76 14.54 19.12
N ARG A 546 -7.85 15.47 18.82
CA ARG A 546 -6.83 15.96 19.77
C ARG A 546 -7.36 16.57 21.08
N ASN A 547 -8.60 17.01 21.10
CA ASN A 547 -9.24 17.54 22.30
C ASN A 547 -9.90 16.45 23.17
N ASP A 548 -10.01 15.22 22.66
CA ASP A 548 -10.49 14.08 23.41
C ASP A 548 -9.33 13.46 24.21
N PRO A 549 -9.38 13.47 25.55
CA PRO A 549 -8.33 12.88 26.39
C PRO A 549 -8.20 11.37 26.24
N LEU A 550 -9.15 10.69 25.59
CA LEU A 550 -9.13 9.26 25.30
C LEU A 550 -8.69 8.93 23.88
N ALA A 551 -8.37 9.94 23.05
CA ALA A 551 -7.95 9.68 21.67
C ALA A 551 -6.56 9.05 21.63
N GLU A 552 -6.45 7.92 20.94
CA GLU A 552 -5.22 7.15 20.80
C GLU A 552 -4.57 7.36 19.43
N ALA A 553 -3.25 7.24 19.38
CA ALA A 553 -2.53 7.19 18.11
C ALA A 553 -2.89 5.91 17.35
N ARG A 554 -2.92 5.98 16.02
CA ARG A 554 -3.20 4.83 15.17
C ARG A 554 -1.90 4.12 14.83
N ASP A 555 -1.61 3.03 15.54
CA ASP A 555 -0.39 2.22 15.38
C ASP A 555 -0.58 1.18 14.27
N GLY A 556 -0.61 1.64 13.02
CA GLY A 556 -0.84 0.79 11.85
C GLY A 556 0.19 -0.34 11.72
N HIS A 557 1.46 -0.11 12.09
CA HIS A 557 2.48 -1.15 12.10
C HIS A 557 2.20 -2.22 13.16
N GLN A 558 1.79 -1.83 14.37
CA GLN A 558 1.45 -2.80 15.41
C GLN A 558 0.20 -3.61 15.03
N GLU A 559 -0.84 -2.96 14.50
CA GLU A 559 -2.04 -3.64 14.01
C GLU A 559 -1.72 -4.60 12.85
N ALA A 560 -0.92 -4.17 11.87
CA ALA A 560 -0.51 -5.02 10.76
C ALA A 560 0.22 -6.28 11.23
N LEU A 561 1.09 -6.16 12.25
CA LEU A 561 1.79 -7.30 12.84
C LEU A 561 0.80 -8.33 13.40
N ILE A 562 -0.21 -7.89 14.14
CA ILE A 562 -1.25 -8.75 14.71
C ILE A 562 -2.03 -9.44 13.58
N LEU A 563 -2.45 -8.68 12.57
CA LEU A 563 -3.25 -9.20 11.45
C LEU A 563 -2.50 -10.23 10.61
N TYR A 564 -1.20 -10.02 10.36
CA TYR A 564 -0.39 -11.01 9.64
C TYR A 564 -0.18 -12.30 10.43
N GLN A 565 -0.26 -12.27 11.76
CA GLN A 565 -0.14 -13.47 12.59
C GLN A 565 -1.47 -14.19 12.82
N ASP A 566 -2.59 -13.59 12.42
CA ASP A 566 -3.91 -14.16 12.62
C ASP A 566 -3.99 -15.58 12.01
N PRO A 567 -4.52 -16.59 12.74
CA PRO A 567 -4.61 -17.97 12.25
C PRO A 567 -5.42 -18.14 10.96
N THR A 568 -6.31 -17.20 10.65
CA THR A 568 -7.03 -17.15 9.37
C THR A 568 -6.14 -16.65 8.23
N VAL A 569 -5.16 -15.79 8.48
CA VAL A 569 -4.17 -15.38 7.46
C VAL A 569 -3.05 -16.42 7.35
N ARG A 570 -2.57 -16.93 8.48
CA ARG A 570 -1.45 -17.87 8.60
C ARG A 570 -1.84 -19.16 9.31
N PRO A 571 -2.62 -20.04 8.67
CA PRO A 571 -2.96 -21.33 9.24
C PRO A 571 -1.73 -22.23 9.44
N GLY A 572 -1.77 -23.08 10.46
CA GLY A 572 -0.77 -24.13 10.66
C GLY A 572 -0.74 -25.15 9.50
N ASN A 573 0.40 -25.80 9.28
CA ASN A 573 0.55 -26.77 8.16
C ASN A 573 -0.44 -27.94 8.26
N ALA A 574 -0.75 -28.40 9.48
CA ALA A 574 -1.76 -29.42 9.71
C ALA A 574 -3.17 -29.00 9.24
N THR A 575 -3.50 -27.71 9.34
CA THR A 575 -4.77 -27.16 8.82
C THR A 575 -4.73 -27.08 7.29
N LEU A 576 -3.64 -26.56 6.71
CA LEU A 576 -3.47 -26.48 5.26
C LEU A 576 -3.60 -27.84 4.57
N ASN A 577 -3.01 -28.88 5.16
CA ASN A 577 -3.03 -30.23 4.61
C ASN A 577 -4.46 -30.81 4.52
N LYS A 578 -5.41 -30.34 5.35
CA LYS A 578 -6.80 -30.79 5.34
C LYS A 578 -7.70 -30.07 4.32
N LEU A 579 -7.22 -28.98 3.72
CA LEU A 579 -8.02 -28.20 2.75
C LEU A 579 -8.07 -28.88 1.38
N ASP A 580 -9.10 -28.57 0.60
CA ASP A 580 -9.12 -28.91 -0.82
C ASP A 580 -7.97 -28.20 -1.57
N PRO A 581 -7.45 -28.76 -2.68
CA PRO A 581 -6.28 -28.19 -3.36
C PRO A 581 -6.42 -26.72 -3.78
N ALA A 582 -7.60 -26.32 -4.25
CA ALA A 582 -7.84 -24.95 -4.70
C ALA A 582 -7.76 -23.94 -3.54
N LYS A 583 -8.43 -24.24 -2.41
CA LYS A 583 -8.32 -23.41 -1.20
C LYS A 583 -6.93 -23.49 -0.57
N ARG A 584 -6.28 -24.66 -0.60
CA ARG A 584 -4.93 -24.85 -0.05
C ARG A 584 -3.92 -23.91 -0.71
N GLN A 585 -4.01 -23.68 -2.02
CA GLN A 585 -3.12 -22.77 -2.73
C GLN A 585 -3.27 -21.34 -2.20
N VAL A 586 -4.49 -20.79 -2.24
CA VAL A 586 -4.78 -19.42 -1.75
C VAL A 586 -4.34 -19.22 -0.30
N TYR A 587 -4.56 -20.23 0.56
CA TYR A 587 -4.19 -20.14 1.98
C TYR A 587 -2.67 -20.24 2.18
N SER A 588 -1.98 -21.06 1.38
CA SER A 588 -0.52 -21.15 1.39
C SER A 588 0.11 -19.84 0.92
N ASP A 589 -0.43 -19.23 -0.13
CA ASP A 589 0.07 -17.97 -0.69
C ASP A 589 -0.18 -16.80 0.28
N SER A 590 -1.36 -16.75 0.90
CA SER A 590 -1.66 -15.83 2.01
C SER A 590 -0.65 -15.99 3.16
N LYS A 591 -0.37 -17.23 3.56
CA LYS A 591 0.58 -17.52 4.63
C LYS A 591 2.00 -17.08 4.27
N ALA A 592 2.43 -17.32 3.03
CA ALA A 592 3.74 -16.97 2.54
C ALA A 592 3.92 -15.45 2.46
N ALA A 593 2.95 -14.72 1.89
CA ALA A 593 2.97 -13.26 1.81
C ALA A 593 3.01 -12.61 3.20
N ALA A 594 2.16 -13.07 4.13
CA ALA A 594 2.18 -12.59 5.52
C ALA A 594 3.51 -12.88 6.22
N GLY A 595 4.15 -14.01 5.95
CA GLY A 595 5.48 -14.35 6.46
C GLY A 595 6.56 -13.38 5.99
N TYR A 596 6.61 -13.15 4.68
CA TYR A 596 7.56 -12.20 4.10
C TYR A 596 7.34 -10.78 4.64
N TRP A 597 6.10 -10.30 4.65
CA TRP A 597 5.78 -8.95 5.13
C TRP A 597 5.97 -8.77 6.64
N LEU A 598 5.83 -9.81 7.47
CA LEU A 598 6.23 -9.77 8.87
C LEU A 598 7.74 -9.55 9.04
N GLY A 599 8.55 -10.16 8.16
CA GLY A 599 9.99 -9.93 8.10
C GLY A 599 10.32 -8.47 7.77
N LEU A 600 9.74 -7.95 6.68
CA LEU A 600 9.93 -6.55 6.28
C LEU A 600 9.49 -5.56 7.36
N LEU A 601 8.30 -5.77 7.94
CA LEU A 601 7.76 -4.92 8.98
C LEU A 601 8.61 -4.97 10.26
N SER A 602 9.15 -6.14 10.61
CA SER A 602 10.06 -6.28 11.75
C SER A 602 11.36 -5.51 11.52
N TYR A 603 11.89 -5.54 10.29
CA TYR A 603 13.04 -4.74 9.89
C TYR A 603 12.76 -3.24 10.00
N ASP A 604 11.64 -2.77 9.45
CA ASP A 604 11.26 -1.35 9.49
C ASP A 604 11.02 -0.83 10.92
N ARG A 605 10.69 -1.73 11.86
CA ARG A 605 10.59 -1.42 13.29
C ARG A 605 11.92 -1.51 14.06
N GLY A 606 13.01 -1.86 13.39
CA GLY A 606 14.34 -2.04 14.01
C GLY A 606 14.50 -3.34 14.79
N ASN A 607 13.56 -4.29 14.67
CA ASN A 607 13.61 -5.59 15.34
C ASN A 607 14.33 -6.61 14.46
N PHE A 608 15.64 -6.41 14.25
CA PHE A 608 16.41 -7.16 13.26
C PHE A 608 16.49 -8.66 13.54
N ASP A 609 16.61 -9.09 14.80
CA ASP A 609 16.60 -10.54 15.13
C ASP A 609 15.28 -11.21 14.73
N VAL A 610 14.16 -10.53 14.94
CA VAL A 610 12.82 -11.03 14.57
C VAL A 610 12.64 -10.99 13.05
N ALA A 611 13.18 -9.96 12.39
CA ALA A 611 13.20 -9.91 10.94
C ALA A 611 13.95 -11.10 10.34
N LEU A 612 15.08 -11.48 10.93
CA LEU A 612 15.89 -12.62 10.48
C LEU A 612 15.12 -13.95 10.62
N ASP A 613 14.46 -14.23 11.75
CA ASP A 613 13.59 -15.43 11.92
C ASP A 613 12.51 -15.50 10.83
N TRP A 614 11.84 -14.39 10.53
CA TRP A 614 10.79 -14.39 9.51
C TRP A 614 11.30 -14.53 8.07
N LEU A 615 12.38 -13.83 7.73
CA LEU A 615 12.90 -13.79 6.36
C LEU A 615 13.73 -15.03 6.03
N ASP A 616 14.58 -15.48 6.95
CA ASP A 616 15.46 -16.63 6.73
C ASP A 616 14.71 -17.93 7.03
N GLU A 617 14.48 -18.25 8.30
CA GLU A 617 13.96 -19.56 8.72
C GLU A 617 12.57 -19.86 8.14
N ARG A 618 11.70 -18.85 8.06
CA ARG A 618 10.27 -19.05 7.78
C ARG A 618 9.83 -18.72 6.37
N THR A 619 10.67 -18.01 5.61
CA THR A 619 10.39 -17.66 4.21
C THR A 619 11.38 -18.35 3.29
N LEU A 620 12.68 -18.14 3.49
CA LEU A 620 13.72 -18.67 2.62
C LEU A 620 13.97 -20.16 2.84
N ASP A 621 14.18 -20.61 4.08
CA ASP A 621 14.56 -21.99 4.37
C ASP A 621 13.41 -22.98 4.25
N GLN A 622 12.21 -22.61 4.69
CA GLN A 622 11.02 -23.47 4.57
C GLN A 622 10.60 -23.72 3.12
N ASN A 623 10.89 -22.79 2.22
CA ASN A 623 10.57 -22.93 0.81
C ASN A 623 11.56 -22.12 -0.03
N ARG A 624 12.73 -22.73 -0.31
CA ARG A 624 13.79 -22.09 -1.13
C ARG A 624 13.34 -21.70 -2.55
N SER A 625 12.19 -22.23 -2.98
CA SER A 625 11.49 -21.92 -4.23
C SER A 625 10.24 -21.05 -4.06
N SER A 626 10.06 -20.42 -2.89
CA SER A 626 8.98 -19.46 -2.63
C SER A 626 9.07 -18.31 -3.64
N GLN A 627 7.92 -17.75 -4.03
CA GLN A 627 7.87 -16.54 -4.86
C GLN A 627 8.60 -15.35 -4.20
N TRP A 628 8.80 -15.40 -2.88
CA TRP A 628 9.50 -14.39 -2.09
C TRP A 628 11.00 -14.68 -1.88
N ALA A 629 11.54 -15.73 -2.48
CA ALA A 629 12.89 -16.20 -2.15
C ALA A 629 13.97 -15.14 -2.47
N ASP A 630 13.86 -14.46 -3.61
CA ASP A 630 14.87 -13.48 -4.04
C ASP A 630 14.84 -12.21 -3.17
N GLY A 631 13.63 -11.72 -2.84
CA GLY A 631 13.43 -10.59 -1.94
C GLY A 631 13.80 -10.94 -0.51
N ALA A 632 13.52 -12.17 -0.05
CA ALA A 632 13.93 -12.65 1.26
C ALA A 632 15.46 -12.71 1.36
N ARG A 633 16.19 -13.27 0.38
CA ARG A 633 17.67 -13.28 0.39
C ARG A 633 18.26 -11.89 0.52
N TYR A 634 17.78 -10.95 -0.28
CA TYR A 634 18.24 -9.56 -0.18
C TYR A 634 18.00 -8.99 1.22
N ASN A 635 16.79 -9.14 1.75
CA ASN A 635 16.44 -8.59 3.05
C ASN A 635 17.11 -9.33 4.24
N VAL A 636 17.41 -10.62 4.13
CA VAL A 636 18.25 -11.34 5.10
C VAL A 636 19.63 -10.69 5.17
N ALA A 637 20.27 -10.45 4.03
CA ALA A 637 21.58 -9.79 3.99
C ALA A 637 21.52 -8.35 4.55
N ARG A 638 20.46 -7.58 4.23
CA ARG A 638 20.25 -6.25 4.81
C ARG A 638 20.08 -6.31 6.34
N THR A 639 19.39 -7.33 6.83
CA THR A 639 19.19 -7.56 8.27
C THR A 639 20.50 -7.94 8.96
N GLN A 640 21.31 -8.82 8.36
CA GLN A 640 22.64 -9.19 8.83
C GLN A 640 23.59 -7.98 8.86
N GLU A 641 23.54 -7.13 7.82
CA GLU A 641 24.29 -5.87 7.77
C GLU A 641 23.90 -4.93 8.92
N ALA A 642 22.60 -4.79 9.22
CA ALA A 642 22.11 -3.98 10.33
C ALA A 642 22.51 -4.54 11.72
N LEU A 643 22.66 -5.86 11.84
CA LEU A 643 23.19 -6.53 13.04
C LEU A 643 24.73 -6.45 13.15
N GLY A 644 25.41 -5.96 12.11
CA GLY A 644 26.87 -5.87 12.05
C GLY A 644 27.58 -7.15 11.63
N ASP A 645 26.84 -8.19 11.23
CA ASP A 645 27.39 -9.44 10.70
C ASP A 645 27.64 -9.32 9.19
N LEU A 646 28.70 -8.58 8.84
CA LEU A 646 29.05 -8.31 7.44
C LEU A 646 29.49 -9.58 6.69
N GLU A 647 30.11 -10.54 7.39
CA GLU A 647 30.56 -11.79 6.77
C GLU A 647 29.36 -12.63 6.30
N ALA A 648 28.35 -12.81 7.17
CA ALA A 648 27.12 -13.50 6.79
C ALA A 648 26.35 -12.75 5.69
N ALA A 649 26.28 -11.41 5.77
CA ALA A 649 25.63 -10.60 4.75
C ALA A 649 26.27 -10.77 3.36
N ILE A 650 27.61 -10.75 3.28
CA ILE A 650 28.36 -10.97 2.04
C ILE A 650 28.08 -12.39 1.50
N ALA A 651 28.13 -13.41 2.36
CA ALA A 651 27.87 -14.79 1.96
C ALA A 651 26.45 -14.98 1.42
N THR A 652 25.44 -14.40 2.09
CA THR A 652 24.03 -14.44 1.64
C THR A 652 23.88 -13.78 0.27
N LEU A 653 24.44 -12.58 0.06
CA LEU A 653 24.35 -11.87 -1.23
C LEU A 653 25.02 -12.65 -2.37
N GLN A 654 26.16 -13.31 -2.10
CA GLN A 654 26.88 -14.11 -3.08
C GLN A 654 26.17 -15.43 -3.42
N SER A 655 25.31 -15.92 -2.52
CA SER A 655 24.57 -17.18 -2.67
C SER A 655 23.42 -17.12 -3.69
N ASP A 656 23.08 -15.93 -4.20
CA ASP A 656 21.93 -15.73 -5.07
C ASP A 656 22.06 -16.56 -6.37
N PRO A 657 21.04 -17.32 -6.80
CA PRO A 657 21.17 -18.19 -7.96
C PRO A 657 21.54 -17.45 -9.25
N LYS A 658 22.28 -18.11 -10.15
CA LYS A 658 22.50 -17.59 -11.51
C LYS A 658 21.14 -17.38 -12.19
N GLY A 659 20.90 -16.16 -12.67
CA GLY A 659 19.63 -15.76 -13.27
C GLY A 659 18.63 -15.13 -12.31
N ALA A 660 18.93 -15.06 -11.01
CA ALA A 660 18.09 -14.30 -10.07
C ALA A 660 18.07 -12.80 -10.47
N PRO A 661 16.90 -12.13 -10.47
CA PRO A 661 16.77 -10.79 -11.04
C PRO A 661 17.65 -9.72 -10.36
N GLN A 662 17.93 -9.90 -9.06
CA GLN A 662 18.70 -8.98 -8.23
C GLN A 662 20.20 -9.34 -8.15
N ARG A 663 20.64 -10.45 -8.76
CA ARG A 663 22.00 -10.99 -8.54
C ARG A 663 23.11 -9.99 -8.84
N HIS A 664 23.03 -9.25 -9.94
CA HIS A 664 24.04 -8.24 -10.29
C HIS A 664 24.20 -7.20 -9.18
N GLY A 665 23.09 -6.63 -8.71
CA GLY A 665 23.07 -5.70 -7.58
C GLY A 665 23.56 -6.31 -6.27
N ASN A 666 23.21 -7.58 -6.01
CA ASN A 666 23.63 -8.30 -4.80
C ASN A 666 25.15 -8.49 -4.74
N LEU A 667 25.77 -8.91 -5.84
CA LEU A 667 27.21 -9.08 -5.94
C LEU A 667 27.96 -7.75 -5.76
N LEU A 668 27.42 -6.66 -6.32
CA LEU A 668 27.98 -5.33 -6.15
C LEU A 668 27.88 -4.83 -4.71
N ARG A 669 26.74 -5.05 -4.04
CA ARG A 669 26.60 -4.75 -2.62
C ARG A 669 27.57 -5.56 -1.78
N ALA A 670 27.74 -6.85 -2.06
CA ALA A 670 28.70 -7.71 -1.36
C ALA A 670 30.15 -7.20 -1.51
N LYS A 671 30.53 -6.76 -2.71
CA LYS A 671 31.83 -6.11 -2.98
C LYS A 671 32.00 -4.83 -2.14
N GLN A 672 30.97 -3.99 -2.05
CA GLN A 672 30.99 -2.77 -1.24
C GLN A 672 31.15 -3.08 0.27
N LEU A 673 30.42 -4.07 0.79
CA LEU A 673 30.55 -4.48 2.20
C LEU A 673 31.94 -5.06 2.51
N GLY A 674 32.52 -5.84 1.59
CA GLY A 674 33.88 -6.36 1.74
C GLY A 674 34.94 -5.26 1.81
N ALA A 675 34.79 -4.20 1.01
CA ALA A 675 35.66 -3.03 1.07
C ALA A 675 35.55 -2.30 2.42
N GLN A 676 34.32 -2.09 2.92
CA GLN A 676 34.08 -1.48 4.24
C GLN A 676 34.70 -2.29 5.39
N GLN A 677 34.64 -3.63 5.31
CA GLN A 677 35.25 -4.50 6.30
C GLN A 677 36.78 -4.38 6.29
N ALA A 678 37.40 -4.24 5.12
CA ALA A 678 38.85 -4.08 4.98
C ALA A 678 39.38 -2.71 5.45
N GLU A 679 38.57 -1.65 5.38
CA GLU A 679 38.93 -0.31 5.84
C GLU A 679 38.83 -0.14 7.36
N LYS A 680 38.09 -1.02 8.07
CA LYS A 680 37.97 -0.99 9.53
C LYS A 680 39.25 -1.59 10.16
N PRO A 681 40.01 -0.86 10.99
CA PRO A 681 41.19 -1.42 11.66
C PRO A 681 40.79 -2.64 12.51
N PRO A 682 41.66 -3.66 12.64
CA PRO A 682 41.40 -4.76 13.57
C PRO A 682 41.16 -4.18 14.96
N ALA A 683 40.09 -4.61 15.63
CA ALA A 683 39.80 -4.20 17.00
C ALA A 683 41.05 -4.42 17.87
N GLU A 684 41.52 -3.36 18.54
CA GLU A 684 42.59 -3.45 19.53
C GLU A 684 42.25 -4.59 20.50
N ALA A 685 43.13 -5.59 20.55
CA ALA A 685 43.04 -6.67 21.53
C ALA A 685 42.88 -6.04 22.92
N PRO A 686 41.98 -6.55 23.78
CA PRO A 686 41.76 -5.98 25.10
C PRO A 686 43.11 -5.91 25.83
N ALA A 687 43.50 -4.69 26.19
CA ALA A 687 44.72 -4.43 26.94
C ALA A 687 44.75 -5.32 28.19
N GLU A 688 45.86 -6.05 28.36
CA GLU A 688 46.12 -6.83 29.56
C GLU A 688 45.82 -5.97 30.81
N PRO A 689 45.07 -6.50 31.79
CA PRO A 689 44.80 -5.76 33.01
C PRO A 689 46.13 -5.43 33.70
N PRO A 690 46.28 -4.21 34.24
CA PRO A 690 47.53 -3.79 34.88
C PRO A 690 47.85 -4.71 36.06
N PRO A 691 49.15 -4.99 36.32
CA PRO A 691 49.56 -5.86 37.40
C PRO A 691 49.05 -5.32 38.73
N ALA A 692 48.46 -6.21 39.53
CA ALA A 692 47.91 -5.90 40.83
C ALA A 692 48.97 -5.24 41.72
N ALA A 693 48.68 -4.03 42.19
CA ALA A 693 49.48 -3.36 43.19
C ALA A 693 49.37 -4.11 44.52
N ASP A 694 50.52 -4.46 45.09
CA ASP A 694 50.65 -5.08 46.41
C ASP A 694 49.88 -4.29 47.49
N ALA A 695 49.01 -5.00 48.21
CA ALA A 695 48.40 -4.51 49.43
C ALA A 695 49.46 -4.42 50.54
N PRO A 696 49.48 -3.36 51.37
CA PRO A 696 50.34 -3.32 52.54
C PRO A 696 49.80 -4.27 53.61
N ALA A 697 50.73 -5.00 54.22
CA ALA A 697 50.48 -6.01 55.23
C ALA A 697 49.63 -5.53 56.43
N SER A 698 48.74 -6.40 56.88
CA SER A 698 48.29 -6.51 58.28
C SER A 698 48.09 -7.98 58.61
#